data_AF-A0A961VDA6-F1
#
_entry.id   AF-A0A961VDA6-F1
#
_cell.length_a   1.000
_cell.length_b   1.000
_cell.length_c   1.000
_cell.angle_alpha   90.00
_cell.angle_beta   90.00
_cell.angle_gamma   90.00
#
_symmetry.space_group_name_H-M   'P 1'
#
loop_
_entity.id
_entity.type
_entity.pdbx_description
1 polymer ?
#
loop_
_entity_poly.entity_id
_entity_poly.type
_entity_poly.pdbx_seq_one_letter_code
_entity_poly.pdbx_strand_id
1 'polypeptide(L)'
;IGMGLNLEVNHVAFASDRKFDGFQHRRLTPAEFGQIAGRAGRYLTDGTFGVTGRTPPFDQDLVERIESHDFEPLQVLQWRNSDLDFTSPEDLVAALEETPRQPGLTRAPHGADRLALDAALRDAEIKARLKSREDLERLWSVCSVPDYRKIAPANHAELVISIYKHLSDDGTIPEEWFGAQVGFSDRVDGDIDTLSNRIAHIRTWTFVANRPDWLKDPEYWRETTRALEDRLSDALHERLTQRFVDRRTSVLMRRLQETEHLEARVEPSGELHVEDHFVGTLEGLSFRPDGEAGSEQAKAVRSAAQRVLAKTLAERAEALAAAPDTAFRLDQSGVIAWNSAPVGRLERSDDMLLPRVQIIADDQLSGQPLDKALARLQAWSDTQARTLIKPLFDLREADGLEGIARGIAFQIVEGFGILPRQDAADDLKALDQPVRAKLRQLGVRFGAYNVFVPALLKPAPRTLLAQLFAITSGTQPDLLSDILALSASGRTSVPVKPDLTEAHYRSVGYRVCGQMAVRVDILERLADIIRPLIAWRDGTTPRPDGAEPGNAFSGTVEMTSLVGCAGDDFASILKALGYRSETVKRAPAAPQEEPAVEPESTASEPTAVSPEAEAAETVADPSEVEPAGAAADVAPAPVEVDPPVAAEATEAAVEIASPPVEIALSATPEVAAGTATEPVPAEAVSETSPSPSDENVEMTDAAVVEVAEATENAAADPEAAELVEVVIWRPRGPDRRPQRGPRREQGEARPDRKPNRQRPAEGKGRGKRRGGKPEHGPGPQGGRKPDPRPPREPVIDPDSPFAALAALKEKMRGDS
;
A
#
# COMPACT_ATOMS: atom_id res chain seq x y z
N ILE A 1 6.02 41.13 -7.80
CA ILE A 1 6.63 41.78 -6.62
C ILE A 1 7.27 43.14 -6.91
N GLY A 2 7.97 43.36 -8.04
CA GLY A 2 8.65 44.65 -8.33
C GLY A 2 7.76 45.90 -8.35
N MET A 3 6.45 45.73 -8.52
CA MET A 3 5.40 46.73 -8.27
C MET A 3 4.16 46.07 -7.65
N GLY A 4 3.25 46.89 -7.13
CA GLY A 4 1.86 46.50 -6.81
C GLY A 4 1.62 45.78 -5.49
N LEU A 5 2.66 45.49 -4.68
CA LEU A 5 2.52 44.79 -3.41
C LEU A 5 3.40 45.45 -2.33
N ASN A 6 2.84 45.61 -1.13
CA ASN A 6 3.60 45.85 0.09
C ASN A 6 4.05 44.49 0.64
N LEU A 7 5.36 44.28 0.75
CA LEU A 7 5.96 43.01 1.16
C LEU A 7 7.07 43.26 2.17
N GLU A 8 7.19 42.37 3.14
CA GLU A 8 8.22 42.46 4.19
C GLU A 8 9.43 41.60 3.79
N VAL A 9 10.38 42.20 3.06
CA VAL A 9 11.51 41.48 2.46
C VAL A 9 12.83 42.10 2.93
N ASN A 10 13.69 41.31 3.57
CA ASN A 10 15.02 41.77 4.03
C ASN A 10 16.12 41.52 2.98
N HIS A 11 15.91 40.56 2.07
CA HIS A 11 16.89 40.18 1.05
C HIS A 11 16.23 39.81 -0.29
N VAL A 12 16.82 40.24 -1.41
CA VAL A 12 16.41 39.89 -2.78
C VAL A 12 17.54 39.19 -3.53
N ALA A 13 17.36 37.90 -3.83
CA ALA A 13 18.31 37.09 -4.60
C ALA A 13 17.83 36.86 -6.04
N PHE A 14 18.64 37.27 -7.03
CA PHE A 14 18.35 37.08 -8.45
C PHE A 14 18.78 35.68 -8.91
N ALA A 15 17.83 34.93 -9.49
CA ALA A 15 18.07 33.59 -10.05
C ALA A 15 18.39 33.60 -11.56
N SER A 16 18.38 34.77 -12.19
CA SER A 16 18.71 35.02 -13.60
C SER A 16 19.00 36.50 -13.80
N ASP A 17 19.97 36.84 -14.65
CA ASP A 17 20.23 38.19 -15.17
C ASP A 17 19.39 38.52 -16.42
N ARG A 18 18.67 37.52 -16.96
CA ARG A 18 17.91 37.58 -18.22
C ARG A 18 16.42 37.29 -18.02
N LYS A 19 15.59 37.93 -18.86
CA LYS A 19 14.14 37.72 -18.95
C LYS A 19 13.68 37.58 -20.41
N PHE A 20 12.49 37.03 -20.60
CA PHE A 20 11.81 36.95 -21.90
C PHE A 20 10.74 38.02 -22.02
N ASP A 21 10.94 39.01 -22.91
CA ASP A 21 9.98 40.10 -23.16
C ASP A 21 8.96 39.72 -24.27
N GLY A 22 8.48 38.47 -24.28
CA GLY A 22 7.53 37.96 -25.29
C GLY A 22 8.14 37.66 -26.67
N PHE A 23 9.24 38.32 -27.05
CA PHE A 23 9.92 38.15 -28.34
C PHE A 23 11.35 37.62 -28.24
N GLN A 24 12.10 37.96 -27.19
CA GLN A 24 13.51 37.58 -27.03
C GLN A 24 13.95 37.49 -25.57
N HIS A 25 14.98 36.66 -25.30
CA HIS A 25 15.63 36.52 -23.99
C HIS A 25 16.79 37.52 -23.82
N ARG A 26 16.52 38.75 -23.37
CA ARG A 26 17.54 39.79 -23.13
C ARG A 26 17.95 39.87 -21.65
N ARG A 27 19.05 40.57 -21.36
CA ARG A 27 19.40 40.99 -19.99
C ARG A 27 18.41 42.04 -19.45
N LEU A 28 18.25 42.07 -18.13
CA LEU A 28 17.59 43.15 -17.40
C LEU A 28 18.41 44.45 -17.53
N THR A 29 17.75 45.61 -17.53
CA THR A 29 18.43 46.92 -17.45
C THR A 29 18.77 47.28 -16.00
N PRO A 30 19.70 48.22 -15.73
CA PRO A 30 19.98 48.69 -14.37
C PRO A 30 18.73 49.17 -13.61
N ALA A 31 17.81 49.86 -14.29
CA ALA A 31 16.53 50.28 -13.70
C ALA A 31 15.59 49.09 -13.37
N GLU A 32 15.58 48.04 -14.19
CA GLU A 32 14.82 46.81 -13.91
C GLU A 32 15.44 46.03 -12.74
N PHE A 33 16.77 46.00 -12.62
CA PHE A 33 17.45 45.48 -11.43
C PHE A 33 17.10 46.31 -10.20
N GLY A 34 17.25 47.64 -10.23
CA GLY A 34 16.93 48.53 -9.12
C GLY A 34 15.48 48.41 -8.62
N GLN A 35 14.51 48.34 -9.53
CA GLN A 35 13.09 48.15 -9.18
C GLN A 35 12.81 46.81 -8.47
N ILE A 36 13.63 45.79 -8.70
CA ILE A 36 13.48 44.47 -8.07
C ILE A 36 14.33 44.39 -6.78
N ALA A 37 15.57 44.89 -6.80
CA ALA A 37 16.49 44.94 -5.65
C ALA A 37 15.95 45.84 -4.53
N GLY A 38 15.44 47.03 -4.87
CA GLY A 38 14.76 47.97 -3.96
C GLY A 38 13.40 47.49 -3.43
N ARG A 39 13.08 46.19 -3.57
CA ARG A 39 12.06 45.51 -2.76
C ARG A 39 12.62 44.96 -1.45
N ALA A 40 13.94 44.86 -1.31
CA ALA A 40 14.58 44.58 -0.04
C ALA A 40 14.62 45.85 0.83
N GLY A 41 14.38 45.68 2.14
CA GLY A 41 14.42 46.76 3.12
C GLY A 41 13.07 47.45 3.34
N ARG A 42 13.11 48.51 4.15
CA ARG A 42 12.00 49.44 4.42
C ARG A 42 12.59 50.85 4.58
N TYR A 43 11.71 51.86 4.66
CA TYR A 43 12.06 53.28 4.82
C TYR A 43 13.08 53.61 5.95
N LEU A 44 13.22 52.77 6.97
CA LEU A 44 14.16 52.94 8.09
C LEU A 44 15.08 51.72 8.30
N THR A 45 15.22 50.83 7.32
CA THR A 45 15.96 49.57 7.48
C THR A 45 16.47 49.10 6.13
N ASP A 46 17.78 49.17 5.93
CA ASP A 46 18.40 48.83 4.66
C ASP A 46 18.17 47.34 4.30
N GLY A 47 17.88 47.11 3.03
CA GLY A 47 17.79 45.77 2.46
C GLY A 47 19.13 45.30 1.91
N THR A 48 19.23 44.00 1.64
CA THR A 48 20.36 43.44 0.87
C THR A 48 19.88 42.82 -0.42
N PHE A 49 20.73 42.84 -1.46
CA PHE A 49 20.45 42.14 -2.71
C PHE A 49 21.68 41.34 -3.15
N GLY A 50 21.48 40.40 -4.08
CA GLY A 50 22.57 39.57 -4.59
C GLY A 50 22.09 38.53 -5.60
N VAL A 51 22.94 37.56 -5.90
CA VAL A 51 22.65 36.50 -6.87
C VAL A 51 22.55 35.13 -6.20
N THR A 52 21.75 34.24 -6.79
CA THR A 52 21.85 32.81 -6.46
C THR A 52 23.08 32.20 -7.14
N GLY A 53 23.69 31.16 -6.55
CA GLY A 53 24.91 30.51 -7.08
C GLY A 53 24.76 29.76 -8.42
N ARG A 54 23.74 30.07 -9.23
CA ARG A 54 23.61 29.67 -10.65
C ARG A 54 23.67 30.86 -11.62
N THR A 55 23.69 32.08 -11.09
CA THR A 55 23.88 33.32 -11.84
C THR A 55 25.31 33.82 -11.54
N PRO A 56 26.06 34.36 -12.52
CA PRO A 56 27.31 35.06 -12.23
C PRO A 56 27.10 36.20 -11.23
N PRO A 57 28.13 36.59 -10.44
CA PRO A 57 28.10 37.83 -9.67
C PRO A 57 27.77 39.04 -10.55
N PHE A 58 27.18 40.08 -9.95
CA PHE A 58 26.98 41.34 -10.64
C PHE A 58 28.30 42.09 -10.83
N ASP A 59 28.43 42.78 -11.96
CA ASP A 59 29.53 43.70 -12.21
C ASP A 59 29.45 44.87 -11.21
N GLN A 60 30.60 45.35 -10.71
CA GLN A 60 30.67 46.37 -9.65
C GLN A 60 29.92 47.67 -10.02
N ASP A 61 30.02 48.12 -11.28
CA ASP A 61 29.26 49.25 -11.84
C ASP A 61 27.74 49.08 -11.65
N LEU A 62 27.22 47.87 -11.87
CA LEU A 62 25.78 47.59 -11.70
C LEU A 62 25.36 47.65 -10.23
N VAL A 63 26.22 47.19 -9.31
CA VAL A 63 25.95 47.26 -7.86
C VAL A 63 25.93 48.73 -7.42
N GLU A 64 26.96 49.51 -7.75
CA GLU A 64 27.08 50.92 -7.39
C GLU A 64 25.93 51.76 -7.95
N ARG A 65 25.47 51.49 -9.18
CA ARG A 65 24.32 52.15 -9.80
C ARG A 65 22.98 51.78 -9.15
N ILE A 66 22.82 50.55 -8.64
CA ILE A 66 21.63 50.15 -7.88
C ILE A 66 21.61 50.85 -6.52
N GLU A 67 22.74 50.89 -5.80
CA GLU A 67 22.84 51.52 -4.48
C GLU A 67 22.68 53.06 -4.55
N SER A 68 23.38 53.70 -5.48
CA SER A 68 23.27 55.16 -5.74
C SER A 68 21.96 55.58 -6.41
N HIS A 69 21.16 54.63 -6.90
CA HIS A 69 19.96 54.84 -7.71
C HIS A 69 20.22 55.61 -9.03
N ASP A 70 21.41 55.45 -9.63
CA ASP A 70 21.82 56.12 -10.87
C ASP A 70 21.47 55.32 -12.13
N PHE A 71 20.34 55.70 -12.75
CA PHE A 71 19.74 55.02 -13.89
C PHE A 71 19.61 55.95 -15.10
N GLU A 72 19.85 55.39 -16.30
CA GLU A 72 19.73 56.14 -17.55
C GLU A 72 18.30 56.66 -17.79
N PRO A 73 18.13 57.93 -18.21
CA PRO A 73 16.82 58.49 -18.50
C PRO A 73 16.19 57.82 -19.73
N LEU A 74 14.87 57.62 -19.69
CA LEU A 74 14.11 57.03 -20.80
C LEU A 74 14.12 57.98 -22.02
N GLN A 75 14.88 57.61 -23.05
CA GLN A 75 15.02 58.41 -24.28
C GLN A 75 13.87 58.20 -25.28
N VAL A 76 13.16 57.07 -25.19
CA VAL A 76 12.06 56.71 -26.10
C VAL A 76 10.91 56.09 -25.33
N LEU A 77 9.69 56.56 -25.58
CA LEU A 77 8.44 56.00 -25.06
C LEU A 77 7.61 55.36 -26.18
N GLN A 78 6.92 54.26 -25.88
CA GLN A 78 5.92 53.69 -26.78
C GLN A 78 4.62 54.50 -26.67
N TRP A 79 4.21 55.12 -27.77
CA TRP A 79 3.00 55.91 -27.91
C TRP A 79 1.97 55.19 -28.77
N ARG A 80 0.70 55.45 -28.45
CA ARG A 80 -0.47 55.02 -29.20
C ARG A 80 -1.49 56.16 -29.16
N ASN A 81 -2.19 56.38 -30.26
CA ASN A 81 -3.21 57.42 -30.33
C ASN A 81 -4.37 57.16 -29.35
N SER A 82 -4.79 58.20 -28.63
CA SER A 82 -6.00 58.25 -27.79
C SER A 82 -7.23 58.74 -28.56
N ASP A 83 -7.00 59.53 -29.60
CA ASP A 83 -8.01 60.35 -30.26
C ASP A 83 -8.53 59.58 -31.47
N LEU A 84 -9.34 58.55 -31.17
CA LEU A 84 -9.85 57.59 -32.14
C LEU A 84 -11.07 58.13 -32.91
N ASP A 85 -11.06 57.95 -34.24
CA ASP A 85 -12.23 58.20 -35.08
C ASP A 85 -13.09 56.92 -35.16
N PHE A 86 -14.42 57.11 -35.15
CA PHE A 86 -15.42 56.05 -35.23
C PHE A 86 -16.44 56.32 -36.36
N THR A 87 -16.10 57.20 -37.31
CA THR A 87 -16.88 57.51 -38.51
C THR A 87 -16.99 56.30 -39.46
N SER A 88 -15.91 55.53 -39.63
CA SER A 88 -15.90 54.26 -40.36
C SER A 88 -14.88 53.27 -39.78
N PRO A 89 -14.99 51.96 -40.07
CA PRO A 89 -13.99 50.97 -39.69
C PRO A 89 -12.59 51.28 -40.25
N GLU A 90 -12.54 51.82 -41.46
CA GLU A 90 -11.31 52.26 -42.13
C GLU A 90 -10.67 53.46 -41.42
N ASP A 91 -11.47 54.44 -40.98
CA ASP A 91 -11.00 55.61 -40.21
C ASP A 91 -10.49 55.20 -38.82
N LEU A 92 -11.16 54.26 -38.13
CA LEU A 92 -10.71 53.72 -36.85
C LEU A 92 -9.34 53.02 -36.98
N VAL A 93 -9.15 52.22 -38.05
CA VAL A 93 -7.86 51.58 -38.32
C VAL A 93 -6.77 52.63 -38.63
N ALA A 94 -7.09 53.67 -39.42
CA ALA A 94 -6.16 54.76 -39.69
C ALA A 94 -5.78 55.55 -38.42
N ALA A 95 -6.74 55.85 -37.54
CA ALA A 95 -6.50 56.54 -36.28
C ALA A 95 -5.66 55.70 -35.30
N LEU A 96 -5.83 54.38 -35.28
CA LEU A 96 -5.00 53.44 -34.51
C LEU A 96 -3.58 53.28 -35.06
N GLU A 97 -3.37 53.54 -36.36
CA GLU A 97 -2.07 53.38 -37.03
C GLU A 97 -1.29 54.68 -37.22
N GLU A 98 -1.79 55.83 -36.73
CA GLU A 98 -1.08 57.11 -36.74
C GLU A 98 0.34 56.98 -36.13
N THR A 99 1.26 57.82 -36.63
CA THR A 99 2.64 57.90 -36.14
C THR A 99 2.83 59.13 -35.27
N PRO A 100 3.56 59.01 -34.14
CA PRO A 100 3.74 60.13 -33.22
C PRO A 100 4.57 61.24 -33.87
N ARG A 101 4.12 62.49 -33.69
CA ARG A 101 4.75 63.68 -34.28
C ARG A 101 5.83 64.32 -33.40
N GLN A 102 6.00 63.84 -32.17
CA GLN A 102 6.96 64.35 -31.19
C GLN A 102 8.24 63.47 -31.17
N PRO A 103 9.45 64.07 -31.17
CA PRO A 103 10.69 63.33 -30.92
C PRO A 103 10.65 62.60 -29.58
N GLY A 104 11.28 61.42 -29.50
CA GLY A 104 11.26 60.57 -28.30
C GLY A 104 10.00 59.72 -28.13
N LEU A 105 9.01 59.84 -29.03
CA LEU A 105 7.89 58.90 -29.11
C LEU A 105 8.08 57.94 -30.29
N THR A 106 7.74 56.66 -30.10
CA THR A 106 7.68 55.65 -31.18
C THR A 106 6.35 54.91 -31.14
N ARG A 107 5.86 54.40 -32.28
CA ARG A 107 4.56 53.72 -32.32
C ARG A 107 4.62 52.39 -31.56
N ALA A 108 3.66 52.15 -30.69
CA ALA A 108 3.54 50.88 -29.98
C ALA A 108 3.34 49.68 -30.95
N PRO A 109 3.82 48.47 -30.59
CA PRO A 109 3.45 47.24 -31.31
C PRO A 109 1.93 47.01 -31.32
N HIS A 110 1.44 46.23 -32.29
CA HIS A 110 0.01 45.90 -32.37
C HIS A 110 -0.39 45.03 -31.18
N GLY A 111 -1.34 45.51 -30.36
CA GLY A 111 -1.88 44.77 -29.23
C GLY A 111 -2.88 43.69 -29.63
N ALA A 112 -3.26 42.83 -28.67
CA ALA A 112 -4.27 41.79 -28.86
C ALA A 112 -5.63 42.37 -29.30
N ASP A 113 -5.94 43.59 -28.88
CA ASP A 113 -7.11 44.38 -29.26
C ASP A 113 -7.09 44.82 -30.73
N ARG A 114 -5.96 45.33 -31.23
CA ARG A 114 -5.77 45.68 -32.65
C ARG A 114 -5.86 44.44 -33.54
N LEU A 115 -5.34 43.30 -33.07
CA LEU A 115 -5.41 42.00 -33.76
C LEU A 115 -6.83 41.40 -33.75
N ALA A 116 -7.55 41.52 -32.64
CA ALA A 116 -8.96 41.11 -32.56
C ALA A 116 -9.85 41.97 -33.47
N LEU A 117 -9.59 43.28 -33.57
CA LEU A 117 -10.24 44.16 -34.55
C LEU A 117 -9.92 43.74 -36.01
N ASP A 118 -8.66 43.44 -36.33
CA ASP A 118 -8.27 42.93 -37.66
C ASP A 118 -9.03 41.66 -38.06
N ALA A 119 -9.30 40.77 -37.10
CA ALA A 119 -10.05 39.55 -37.32
C ALA A 119 -11.56 39.81 -37.43
N ALA A 120 -12.13 40.63 -36.52
CA ALA A 120 -13.54 41.01 -36.54
C ALA A 120 -13.93 41.75 -37.85
N LEU A 121 -13.07 42.63 -38.36
CA LEU A 121 -13.26 43.32 -39.64
C LEU A 121 -13.02 42.44 -40.88
N ARG A 122 -12.66 41.15 -40.71
CA ARG A 122 -12.66 40.14 -41.79
C ARG A 122 -13.92 39.27 -41.78
N ASP A 123 -14.65 39.19 -40.67
CA ASP A 123 -15.95 38.52 -40.62
C ASP A 123 -17.01 39.39 -41.34
N ALA A 124 -17.60 38.83 -42.40
CA ALA A 124 -18.65 39.49 -43.19
C ALA A 124 -19.92 39.74 -42.37
N GLU A 125 -20.24 38.88 -41.38
CA GLU A 125 -21.40 39.06 -40.51
C GLU A 125 -21.22 40.18 -39.48
N ILE A 126 -19.97 40.48 -39.10
CA ILE A 126 -19.65 41.61 -38.22
C ILE A 126 -19.72 42.90 -39.03
N LYS A 127 -19.13 42.92 -40.24
CA LYS A 127 -19.28 44.04 -41.18
C LYS A 127 -20.73 44.34 -41.55
N ALA A 128 -21.61 43.34 -41.59
CA ALA A 128 -23.04 43.53 -41.82
C ALA A 128 -23.82 44.08 -40.60
N ARG A 129 -23.24 44.04 -39.39
CA ARG A 129 -23.81 44.60 -38.15
C ARG A 129 -23.40 46.06 -37.95
N LEU A 130 -22.16 46.43 -38.29
CA LEU A 130 -21.62 47.80 -38.21
C LEU A 130 -22.39 48.78 -39.13
N LYS A 131 -23.39 49.48 -38.59
CA LYS A 131 -24.25 50.44 -39.33
C LYS A 131 -24.21 51.86 -38.78
N SER A 132 -23.78 52.01 -37.53
CA SER A 132 -23.68 53.27 -36.80
C SER A 132 -22.31 53.41 -36.13
N ARG A 133 -22.02 54.63 -35.69
CA ARG A 133 -20.86 54.94 -34.84
C ARG A 133 -20.89 54.14 -33.53
N GLU A 134 -22.06 53.99 -32.92
CA GLU A 134 -22.25 53.27 -31.65
C GLU A 134 -21.91 51.78 -31.79
N ASP A 135 -22.25 51.16 -32.93
CA ASP A 135 -21.88 49.76 -33.22
C ASP A 135 -20.36 49.56 -33.27
N LEU A 136 -19.63 50.55 -33.77
CA LEU A 136 -18.17 50.51 -33.94
C LEU A 136 -17.43 50.87 -32.64
N GLU A 137 -17.94 51.84 -31.87
CA GLU A 137 -17.48 52.11 -30.49
C GLU A 137 -17.72 50.89 -29.59
N ARG A 138 -18.88 50.21 -29.70
CA ARG A 138 -19.17 48.96 -29.01
C ARG A 138 -18.26 47.82 -29.47
N LEU A 139 -18.01 47.66 -30.78
CA LEU A 139 -17.04 46.67 -31.28
C LEU A 139 -15.65 46.90 -30.70
N TRP A 140 -15.17 48.15 -30.71
CA TRP A 140 -13.88 48.51 -30.14
C TRP A 140 -13.80 48.26 -28.62
N SER A 141 -14.89 48.53 -27.90
CA SER A 141 -15.04 48.22 -26.48
C SER A 141 -14.97 46.71 -26.18
N VAL A 142 -15.42 45.84 -27.11
CA VAL A 142 -15.28 44.37 -27.00
C VAL A 142 -13.90 43.89 -27.45
N CYS A 143 -13.29 44.47 -28.49
CA CYS A 143 -11.89 44.18 -28.85
C CYS A 143 -10.91 44.52 -27.72
N SER A 144 -11.27 45.46 -26.84
CA SER A 144 -10.49 45.84 -25.65
C SER A 144 -10.51 44.81 -24.51
N VAL A 145 -11.18 43.66 -24.65
CA VAL A 145 -11.17 42.58 -23.65
C VAL A 145 -9.77 41.94 -23.54
N PRO A 146 -9.11 41.94 -22.37
CA PRO A 146 -7.76 41.39 -22.24
C PRO A 146 -7.71 39.86 -22.37
N ASP A 147 -6.72 39.36 -23.13
CA ASP A 147 -6.35 37.95 -23.10
C ASP A 147 -5.45 37.65 -21.89
N TYR A 148 -6.08 37.32 -20.77
CA TYR A 148 -5.38 36.81 -19.59
C TYR A 148 -4.85 35.38 -19.78
N ARG A 149 -5.42 34.62 -20.73
CA ARG A 149 -5.15 33.20 -20.99
C ARG A 149 -3.90 32.98 -21.87
N LYS A 150 -3.51 34.00 -22.65
CA LYS A 150 -2.42 33.99 -23.63
C LYS A 150 -2.59 32.87 -24.67
N ILE A 151 -3.81 32.76 -25.19
CA ILE A 151 -4.18 31.79 -26.23
C ILE A 151 -3.69 32.25 -27.60
N ALA A 152 -3.84 31.40 -28.62
CA ALA A 152 -3.55 31.81 -29.99
C ALA A 152 -4.45 33.02 -30.37
N PRO A 153 -3.93 34.06 -31.05
CA PRO A 153 -4.69 35.28 -31.33
C PRO A 153 -6.01 35.06 -32.10
N ALA A 154 -6.10 33.99 -32.90
CA ALA A 154 -7.34 33.57 -33.55
C ALA A 154 -8.43 33.19 -32.53
N ASN A 155 -8.11 32.36 -31.56
CA ASN A 155 -9.04 31.90 -30.52
C ASN A 155 -9.51 33.05 -29.60
N HIS A 156 -8.66 34.06 -29.35
CA HIS A 156 -9.07 35.28 -28.63
C HIS A 156 -9.99 36.14 -29.49
N ALA A 157 -9.71 36.27 -30.78
CA ALA A 157 -10.59 36.97 -31.71
C ALA A 157 -11.96 36.27 -31.84
N GLU A 158 -12.02 34.94 -31.88
CA GLU A 158 -13.28 34.18 -31.88
C GLU A 158 -14.12 34.47 -30.63
N LEU A 159 -13.49 34.55 -29.45
CA LEU A 159 -14.16 34.94 -28.20
C LEU A 159 -14.71 36.38 -28.25
N VAL A 160 -13.89 37.33 -28.70
CA VAL A 160 -14.29 38.75 -28.91
C VAL A 160 -15.46 38.86 -29.89
N ILE A 161 -15.41 38.12 -30.99
CA ILE A 161 -16.45 38.07 -32.03
C ILE A 161 -17.74 37.47 -31.45
N SER A 162 -17.66 36.40 -30.66
CA SER A 162 -18.82 35.79 -30.00
C SER A 162 -19.50 36.73 -29.00
N ILE A 163 -18.72 37.44 -28.18
CA ILE A 163 -19.24 38.45 -27.24
C ILE A 163 -19.93 39.59 -28.00
N TYR A 164 -19.33 40.09 -29.09
CA TYR A 164 -19.94 41.14 -29.89
C TYR A 164 -21.24 40.69 -30.59
N LYS A 165 -21.32 39.44 -31.10
CA LYS A 165 -22.55 38.93 -31.72
C LYS A 165 -23.72 38.95 -30.72
N HIS A 166 -23.53 38.46 -29.49
CA HIS A 166 -24.55 38.59 -28.43
C HIS A 166 -24.91 40.05 -28.12
N LEU A 167 -23.92 40.93 -27.96
CA LEU A 167 -24.16 42.36 -27.67
C LEU A 167 -24.78 43.14 -28.84
N SER A 168 -24.73 42.63 -30.07
CA SER A 168 -25.35 43.22 -31.26
C SER A 168 -26.73 42.64 -31.57
N ASP A 169 -27.01 41.40 -31.16
CA ASP A 169 -28.24 40.69 -31.51
C ASP A 169 -29.27 40.77 -30.36
N ASP A 170 -28.83 40.55 -29.11
CA ASP A 170 -29.65 40.58 -27.89
C ASP A 170 -29.46 41.86 -27.05
N GLY A 171 -28.51 42.72 -27.42
CA GLY A 171 -28.12 43.94 -26.69
C GLY A 171 -27.36 43.72 -25.38
N THR A 172 -27.50 42.53 -24.77
CA THR A 172 -26.83 42.04 -23.55
C THR A 172 -26.37 40.59 -23.77
N ILE A 173 -25.35 40.13 -23.04
CA ILE A 173 -24.88 38.74 -23.11
C ILE A 173 -25.90 37.83 -22.37
N PRO A 174 -26.34 36.71 -22.97
CA PRO A 174 -27.22 35.75 -22.31
C PRO A 174 -26.61 35.16 -21.04
N GLU A 175 -27.35 35.20 -19.94
CA GLU A 175 -26.87 34.81 -18.60
C GLU A 175 -26.59 33.31 -18.48
N GLU A 176 -27.31 32.47 -19.21
CA GLU A 176 -27.05 31.03 -19.31
C GLU A 176 -25.69 30.76 -19.98
N TRP A 177 -25.39 31.48 -21.07
CA TRP A 177 -24.11 31.38 -21.77
C TRP A 177 -22.96 31.89 -20.89
N PHE A 178 -23.13 33.07 -20.27
CA PHE A 178 -22.14 33.63 -19.33
C PHE A 178 -21.90 32.70 -18.14
N GLY A 179 -22.97 32.18 -17.52
CA GLY A 179 -22.91 31.23 -16.42
C GLY A 179 -22.20 29.92 -16.77
N ALA A 180 -22.38 29.40 -17.99
CA ALA A 180 -21.65 28.23 -18.47
C ALA A 180 -20.13 28.47 -18.59
N GLN A 181 -19.72 29.67 -19.03
CA GLN A 181 -18.30 30.04 -19.12
C GLN A 181 -17.66 30.24 -17.73
N VAL A 182 -18.40 30.86 -16.80
CA VAL A 182 -17.97 30.99 -15.39
C VAL A 182 -17.86 29.61 -14.74
N GLY A 183 -18.88 28.76 -14.88
CA GLY A 183 -18.96 27.42 -14.29
C GLY A 183 -17.88 26.43 -14.77
N PHE A 184 -17.31 26.62 -15.97
CA PHE A 184 -16.11 25.88 -16.40
C PHE A 184 -14.91 26.09 -15.45
N SER A 185 -14.88 27.23 -14.75
CA SER A 185 -13.80 27.64 -13.85
C SER A 185 -14.10 27.30 -12.38
N ASP A 186 -15.33 26.90 -12.02
CA ASP A 186 -15.78 26.70 -10.63
C ASP A 186 -15.33 25.35 -10.05
N ARG A 187 -14.00 25.16 -10.01
CA ARG A 187 -13.32 23.94 -9.59
C ARG A 187 -11.96 24.26 -8.99
N VAL A 188 -11.73 23.80 -7.76
CA VAL A 188 -10.46 24.00 -7.00
C VAL A 188 -9.52 22.79 -7.02
N ASP A 189 -9.90 21.70 -7.70
CA ASP A 189 -9.04 20.55 -7.96
C ASP A 189 -7.89 20.85 -8.94
N GLY A 190 -6.90 19.97 -8.99
CA GLY A 190 -5.78 20.05 -9.94
C GLY A 190 -4.49 20.65 -9.39
N ASP A 191 -3.56 20.92 -10.31
CA ASP A 191 -2.23 21.44 -10.03
C ASP A 191 -2.13 22.97 -10.24
N ILE A 192 -0.95 23.53 -9.97
CA ILE A 192 -0.67 24.97 -10.08
C ILE A 192 -0.94 25.50 -11.48
N ASP A 193 -0.65 24.73 -12.53
CA ASP A 193 -0.81 25.18 -13.91
C ASP A 193 -2.30 25.09 -14.34
N THR A 194 -3.03 24.06 -13.88
CA THR A 194 -4.50 23.97 -14.02
C THR A 194 -5.20 25.13 -13.32
N LEU A 195 -4.86 25.41 -12.06
CA LEU A 195 -5.45 26.51 -11.28
C LEU A 195 -5.09 27.87 -11.89
N SER A 196 -3.84 28.07 -12.32
CA SER A 196 -3.43 29.30 -13.00
C SER A 196 -4.20 29.54 -14.29
N ASN A 197 -4.48 28.48 -15.06
CA ASN A 197 -5.30 28.56 -16.27
C ASN A 197 -6.79 28.84 -15.96
N ARG A 198 -7.35 28.31 -14.87
CA ARG A 198 -8.71 28.65 -14.41
C ARG A 198 -8.80 30.10 -13.91
N ILE A 199 -7.79 30.60 -13.19
CA ILE A 199 -7.69 32.01 -12.79
C ILE A 199 -7.59 32.93 -14.02
N ALA A 200 -6.77 32.57 -15.00
CA ALA A 200 -6.69 33.30 -16.25
C ALA A 200 -8.02 33.30 -17.03
N HIS A 201 -8.81 32.22 -16.96
CA HIS A 201 -10.12 32.14 -17.57
C HIS A 201 -11.15 33.04 -16.85
N ILE A 202 -11.30 32.91 -15.53
CA ILE A 202 -12.27 33.71 -14.75
C ILE A 202 -11.94 35.21 -14.82
N ARG A 203 -10.67 35.61 -14.94
CA ARG A 203 -10.28 37.03 -15.09
C ARG A 203 -10.86 37.70 -16.33
N THR A 204 -10.95 37.00 -17.46
CA THR A 204 -11.62 37.52 -18.66
C THR A 204 -13.10 37.75 -18.38
N TRP A 205 -13.77 36.84 -17.65
CA TRP A 205 -15.19 36.98 -17.29
C TRP A 205 -15.44 38.00 -16.17
N THR A 206 -14.50 38.18 -15.24
CA THR A 206 -14.50 39.23 -14.21
C THR A 206 -14.37 40.61 -14.88
N PHE A 207 -13.54 40.74 -15.91
CA PHE A 207 -13.49 41.96 -16.73
C PHE A 207 -14.81 42.22 -17.47
N VAL A 208 -15.40 41.20 -18.09
CA VAL A 208 -16.72 41.28 -18.76
C VAL A 208 -17.82 41.67 -17.77
N ALA A 209 -17.85 41.10 -16.56
CA ALA A 209 -18.83 41.43 -15.52
C ALA A 209 -18.70 42.88 -15.02
N ASN A 210 -17.49 43.46 -15.07
CA ASN A 210 -17.27 44.87 -14.73
C ASN A 210 -17.65 45.85 -15.86
N ARG A 211 -18.23 45.39 -16.98
CA ARG A 211 -18.85 46.26 -17.98
C ARG A 211 -20.29 46.58 -17.59
N PRO A 212 -20.68 47.87 -17.52
CA PRO A 212 -21.96 48.29 -16.93
C PRO A 212 -23.19 47.94 -17.79
N ASP A 213 -23.01 47.74 -19.10
CA ASP A 213 -24.08 47.61 -20.09
C ASP A 213 -24.10 46.25 -20.82
N TRP A 214 -23.27 45.28 -20.39
CA TRP A 214 -23.10 44.00 -21.11
C TRP A 214 -23.87 42.83 -20.50
N LEU A 215 -24.33 42.93 -19.25
CA LEU A 215 -25.11 41.90 -18.53
C LEU A 215 -26.39 42.51 -17.97
N LYS A 216 -27.40 41.67 -17.67
CA LYS A 216 -28.68 42.12 -17.11
C LYS A 216 -28.56 42.47 -15.62
N ASP A 217 -27.81 41.68 -14.87
CA ASP A 217 -27.39 42.01 -13.49
C ASP A 217 -25.85 42.05 -13.38
N PRO A 218 -25.22 43.21 -13.65
CA PRO A 218 -23.78 43.37 -13.45
C PRO A 218 -23.35 43.32 -11.98
N GLU A 219 -24.24 43.51 -10.99
CA GLU A 219 -23.89 43.48 -9.57
C GLU A 219 -23.65 42.03 -9.13
N TYR A 220 -24.66 41.17 -9.31
CA TYR A 220 -24.59 39.74 -9.03
C TYR A 220 -23.42 39.04 -9.74
N TRP A 221 -23.20 39.32 -11.02
CA TRP A 221 -22.12 38.70 -11.78
C TRP A 221 -20.73 39.22 -11.40
N ARG A 222 -20.58 40.49 -10.94
CA ARG A 222 -19.31 40.98 -10.37
C ARG A 222 -18.97 40.26 -9.06
N GLU A 223 -19.93 40.11 -8.16
CA GLU A 223 -19.71 39.41 -6.88
C GLU A 223 -19.41 37.92 -7.11
N THR A 224 -20.18 37.26 -7.98
CA THR A 224 -20.01 35.83 -8.31
C THR A 224 -18.66 35.54 -8.97
N THR A 225 -18.25 36.34 -9.97
CA THR A 225 -16.95 36.14 -10.65
C THR A 225 -15.78 36.42 -9.71
N ARG A 226 -15.86 37.48 -8.89
CA ARG A 226 -14.86 37.80 -7.88
C ARG A 226 -14.73 36.70 -6.82
N ALA A 227 -15.83 36.24 -6.23
CA ALA A 227 -15.81 35.19 -5.21
C ALA A 227 -15.30 33.84 -5.74
N LEU A 228 -15.34 33.63 -7.07
CA LEU A 228 -14.66 32.50 -7.72
C LEU A 228 -13.18 32.77 -7.96
N GLU A 229 -12.78 33.96 -8.40
CA GLU A 229 -11.36 34.31 -8.54
C GLU A 229 -10.63 34.25 -7.18
N ASP A 230 -11.24 34.76 -6.11
CA ASP A 230 -10.70 34.71 -4.74
C ASP A 230 -10.51 33.24 -4.30
N ARG A 231 -11.55 32.37 -4.41
CA ARG A 231 -11.45 30.93 -4.09
C ARG A 231 -10.36 30.19 -4.89
N LEU A 232 -10.22 30.48 -6.18
CA LEU A 232 -9.18 29.89 -7.03
C LEU A 232 -7.78 30.40 -6.65
N SER A 233 -7.67 31.69 -6.28
CA SER A 233 -6.42 32.31 -5.84
C SER A 233 -5.94 31.71 -4.51
N ASP A 234 -6.86 31.47 -3.56
CA ASP A 234 -6.53 30.81 -2.28
C ASP A 234 -6.07 29.37 -2.50
N ALA A 235 -6.78 28.59 -3.34
CA ALA A 235 -6.37 27.23 -3.71
C ALA A 235 -4.98 27.23 -4.40
N LEU A 236 -4.72 28.18 -5.29
CA LEU A 236 -3.40 28.35 -5.92
C LEU A 236 -2.33 28.73 -4.87
N HIS A 237 -2.66 29.58 -3.91
CA HIS A 237 -1.74 29.98 -2.83
C HIS A 237 -1.38 28.81 -1.91
N GLU A 238 -2.35 27.95 -1.57
CA GLU A 238 -2.11 26.73 -0.80
C GLU A 238 -1.18 25.77 -1.56
N ARG A 239 -1.49 25.48 -2.84
CA ARG A 239 -0.66 24.62 -3.70
C ARG A 239 0.75 25.17 -3.92
N LEU A 240 0.88 26.49 -4.07
CA LEU A 240 2.19 27.16 -4.13
C LEU A 240 2.94 27.04 -2.82
N THR A 241 2.27 27.19 -1.68
CA THR A 241 2.88 27.10 -0.34
C THR A 241 3.38 25.68 -0.06
N GLN A 242 2.56 24.66 -0.32
CA GLN A 242 2.96 23.24 -0.31
C GLN A 242 4.22 23.04 -1.16
N ARG A 243 4.16 23.38 -2.46
CA ARG A 243 5.29 23.24 -3.39
C ARG A 243 6.52 24.08 -3.01
N PHE A 244 6.38 25.18 -2.25
CA PHE A 244 7.52 25.97 -1.77
C PHE A 244 8.16 25.40 -0.50
N VAL A 245 7.39 24.75 0.38
CA VAL A 245 7.93 23.90 1.45
C VAL A 245 8.70 22.74 0.81
N ASP A 246 8.06 21.97 -0.07
CA ASP A 246 8.68 20.84 -0.79
C ASP A 246 9.92 21.27 -1.58
N ARG A 247 9.91 22.47 -2.18
CA ARG A 247 11.05 23.00 -2.92
C ARG A 247 12.17 23.51 -2.03
N ARG A 248 11.91 24.00 -0.82
CA ARG A 248 12.96 24.27 0.17
C ARG A 248 13.57 22.95 0.64
N THR A 249 12.74 21.99 1.05
CA THR A 249 13.19 20.63 1.44
C THR A 249 13.98 19.97 0.32
N SER A 250 13.55 20.06 -0.94
CA SER A 250 14.25 19.41 -2.06
C SER A 250 15.45 20.17 -2.64
N VAL A 251 15.56 21.49 -2.47
CA VAL A 251 16.82 22.21 -2.72
C VAL A 251 17.84 21.96 -1.61
N LEU A 252 17.38 21.74 -0.37
CA LEU A 252 18.22 21.24 0.72
C LEU A 252 18.72 19.82 0.39
N MET A 253 17.81 18.87 0.13
CA MET A 253 18.13 17.50 -0.30
C MET A 253 19.07 17.43 -1.51
N ARG A 254 18.96 18.36 -2.47
CA ARG A 254 19.88 18.43 -3.60
C ARG A 254 21.30 18.84 -3.18
N ARG A 255 21.47 19.70 -2.17
CA ARG A 255 22.79 20.05 -1.62
C ARG A 255 23.36 18.93 -0.73
N LEU A 256 22.51 18.20 0.00
CA LEU A 256 22.89 16.93 0.64
C LEU A 256 23.43 15.94 -0.41
N GLN A 257 22.71 15.74 -1.53
CA GLN A 257 23.11 14.83 -2.61
C GLN A 257 24.31 15.30 -3.44
N GLU A 258 24.59 16.60 -3.47
CA GLU A 258 25.81 17.18 -4.06
C GLU A 258 27.01 17.12 -3.07
N THR A 259 26.83 16.53 -1.87
CA THR A 259 27.87 16.21 -0.88
C THR A 259 28.07 14.69 -0.82
N GLU A 260 29.31 14.19 -0.93
CA GLU A 260 29.58 12.74 -1.14
C GLU A 260 29.32 11.81 0.08
N HIS A 261 28.82 12.35 1.21
CA HIS A 261 28.65 11.64 2.47
C HIS A 261 27.24 11.75 3.06
N LEU A 262 26.25 11.20 2.36
CA LEU A 262 24.93 10.89 2.93
C LEU A 262 25.06 9.75 3.96
N GLU A 263 25.21 10.09 5.23
CA GLU A 263 25.17 9.12 6.33
C GLU A 263 23.74 8.63 6.57
N ALA A 264 23.43 7.41 6.15
CA ALA A 264 22.24 6.71 6.61
C ALA A 264 22.57 5.87 7.87
N ARG A 265 21.73 6.00 8.88
CA ARG A 265 21.86 5.33 10.18
C ARG A 265 20.64 4.45 10.41
N VAL A 266 20.84 3.31 11.06
CA VAL A 266 19.76 2.38 11.44
C VAL A 266 19.68 2.34 12.96
N GLU A 267 18.55 2.79 13.49
CA GLU A 267 18.24 2.69 14.92
C GLU A 267 18.16 1.22 15.36
N PRO A 268 18.45 0.90 16.64
CA PRO A 268 18.19 -0.43 17.19
C PRO A 268 16.71 -0.85 17.12
N SER A 269 15.77 0.09 17.00
CA SER A 269 14.34 -0.17 16.71
C SER A 269 14.11 -0.78 15.32
N GLY A 270 15.06 -0.62 14.40
CA GLY A 270 14.96 -1.00 13.00
C GLY A 270 14.57 0.14 12.07
N GLU A 271 14.34 1.35 12.56
CA GLU A 271 14.09 2.53 11.72
C GLU A 271 15.35 2.89 10.90
N LEU A 272 15.19 3.09 9.59
CA LEU A 272 16.23 3.60 8.70
C LEU A 272 16.04 5.10 8.50
N HIS A 273 16.99 5.88 9.01
CA HIS A 273 17.08 7.31 8.79
C HIS A 273 18.21 7.63 7.81
N VAL A 274 17.97 8.54 6.87
CA VAL A 274 19.00 9.11 5.99
C VAL A 274 19.20 10.54 6.45
N GLU A 275 20.35 10.81 7.09
CA GLU A 275 20.51 11.96 7.99
C GLU A 275 19.34 12.01 8.99
N ASP A 276 18.65 13.14 9.16
CA ASP A 276 17.51 13.29 10.06
C ASP A 276 16.15 12.85 9.47
N HIS A 277 16.11 12.25 8.26
CA HIS A 277 14.87 11.88 7.58
C HIS A 277 14.57 10.39 7.70
N PHE A 278 13.44 10.05 8.31
CA PHE A 278 12.90 8.68 8.32
C PHE A 278 12.54 8.22 6.89
N VAL A 279 12.96 7.01 6.52
CA VAL A 279 12.73 6.42 5.19
C VAL A 279 11.87 5.15 5.24
N GLY A 280 11.75 4.52 6.41
CA GLY A 280 11.02 3.28 6.61
C GLY A 280 11.66 2.36 7.66
N THR A 281 11.07 1.19 7.87
CA THR A 281 11.44 0.26 8.94
C THR A 281 11.98 -1.06 8.38
N LEU A 282 13.05 -1.57 8.97
CA LEU A 282 13.72 -2.82 8.58
C LEU A 282 13.24 -3.99 9.45
N GLU A 283 12.12 -4.60 9.04
CA GLU A 283 11.53 -5.80 9.65
C GLU A 283 12.38 -7.04 9.30
N GLY A 284 13.28 -7.44 10.19
CA GLY A 284 14.10 -8.65 10.01
C GLY A 284 15.16 -8.47 8.92
N LEU A 285 14.93 -9.09 7.76
CA LEU A 285 15.71 -8.93 6.52
C LEU A 285 14.90 -8.25 5.38
N SER A 286 13.68 -7.80 5.66
CA SER A 286 12.84 -7.05 4.71
C SER A 286 12.88 -5.55 5.03
N PHE A 287 12.79 -4.70 4.01
CA PHE A 287 12.66 -3.26 4.19
C PHE A 287 11.26 -2.78 3.82
N ARG A 288 10.62 -2.08 4.75
CA ARG A 288 9.29 -1.49 4.58
C ARG A 288 9.43 0.03 4.43
N PRO A 289 9.46 0.58 3.19
CA PRO A 289 9.54 2.02 2.99
C PRO A 289 8.29 2.73 3.49
N ASP A 290 8.45 3.95 3.99
CA ASP A 290 7.32 4.82 4.35
C ASP A 290 6.73 5.54 3.11
N GLY A 291 5.48 5.98 3.24
CA GLY A 291 4.54 6.04 2.13
C GLY A 291 4.26 7.40 1.48
N GLU A 292 5.20 7.95 0.70
CA GLU A 292 4.85 8.85 -0.42
C GLU A 292 5.55 8.46 -1.73
N ALA A 293 4.79 7.79 -2.61
CA ALA A 293 5.27 7.28 -3.89
C ALA A 293 4.90 8.20 -5.08
N GLY A 294 5.51 9.38 -5.17
CA GLY A 294 5.31 10.30 -6.30
C GLY A 294 6.50 11.17 -6.70
N SER A 295 7.33 11.60 -5.75
CA SER A 295 8.40 12.56 -5.97
C SER A 295 9.69 11.94 -6.52
N GLU A 296 10.49 12.70 -7.29
CA GLU A 296 11.85 12.27 -7.69
C GLU A 296 12.77 12.15 -6.47
N GLN A 297 12.51 12.99 -5.47
CA GLN A 297 13.10 12.99 -4.14
C GLN A 297 12.97 11.60 -3.50
N ALA A 298 11.76 11.00 -3.50
CA ALA A 298 11.53 9.66 -2.98
C ALA A 298 12.21 8.54 -3.79
N LYS A 299 12.67 8.79 -5.03
CA LYS A 299 13.53 7.86 -5.78
C LYS A 299 15.01 8.00 -5.40
N ALA A 300 15.49 9.24 -5.23
CA ALA A 300 16.88 9.52 -4.86
C ALA A 300 17.21 9.14 -3.40
N VAL A 301 16.27 9.37 -2.47
CA VAL A 301 16.37 8.86 -1.09
C VAL A 301 16.40 7.33 -1.09
N ARG A 302 15.59 6.67 -1.93
CA ARG A 302 15.64 5.20 -2.11
C ARG A 302 16.99 4.70 -2.65
N SER A 303 17.62 5.37 -3.61
CA SER A 303 18.92 4.92 -4.15
C SER A 303 20.14 5.28 -3.28
N ALA A 304 19.98 6.22 -2.33
CA ALA A 304 20.89 6.37 -1.20
C ALA A 304 20.68 5.24 -0.19
N ALA A 305 19.44 5.06 0.27
CA ALA A 305 19.05 4.03 1.23
C ALA A 305 19.48 2.62 0.78
N GLN A 306 19.21 2.22 -0.46
CA GLN A 306 19.56 0.89 -1.01
C GLN A 306 21.03 0.50 -0.81
N ARG A 307 21.98 1.44 -0.94
CA ARG A 307 23.42 1.16 -0.77
C ARG A 307 23.81 0.86 0.67
N VAL A 308 23.20 1.56 1.64
CA VAL A 308 23.41 1.26 3.06
C VAL A 308 22.59 0.05 3.49
N LEU A 309 21.38 -0.10 2.96
CA LEU A 309 20.49 -1.24 3.18
C LEU A 309 21.18 -2.55 2.81
N ALA A 310 21.85 -2.63 1.65
CA ALA A 310 22.62 -3.82 1.25
C ALA A 310 23.71 -4.20 2.27
N LYS A 311 24.41 -3.21 2.85
CA LYS A 311 25.41 -3.44 3.92
C LYS A 311 24.76 -3.91 5.21
N THR A 312 23.74 -3.20 5.71
CA THR A 312 23.06 -3.55 6.97
C THR A 312 22.31 -4.89 6.86
N LEU A 313 21.76 -5.23 5.70
CA LEU A 313 21.15 -6.54 5.43
C LEU A 313 22.20 -7.65 5.43
N ALA A 314 23.39 -7.43 4.86
CA ALA A 314 24.49 -8.39 4.95
C ALA A 314 24.96 -8.60 6.40
N GLU A 315 25.14 -7.52 7.17
CA GLU A 315 25.50 -7.57 8.59
C GLU A 315 24.42 -8.29 9.43
N ARG A 316 23.13 -8.00 9.20
CA ARG A 316 22.01 -8.73 9.83
C ARG A 316 21.94 -10.20 9.39
N ALA A 317 22.23 -10.52 8.14
CA ALA A 317 22.24 -11.89 7.63
C ALA A 317 23.37 -12.73 8.24
N GLU A 318 24.56 -12.14 8.47
CA GLU A 318 25.65 -12.81 9.19
C GLU A 318 25.36 -12.92 10.70
N ALA A 319 24.75 -11.91 11.32
CA ALA A 319 24.29 -11.99 12.71
C ALA A 319 23.21 -13.08 12.90
N LEU A 320 22.29 -13.22 11.94
CA LEU A 320 21.30 -14.31 11.89
C LEU A 320 21.98 -15.67 11.71
N ALA A 321 22.96 -15.78 10.80
CA ALA A 321 23.72 -17.00 10.58
C ALA A 321 24.46 -17.48 11.85
N ALA A 322 24.92 -16.53 12.68
CA ALA A 322 25.58 -16.79 13.96
C ALA A 322 24.63 -16.92 15.17
N ALA A 323 23.33 -16.64 15.01
CA ALA A 323 22.38 -16.61 16.13
C ALA A 323 22.15 -18.00 16.75
N PRO A 324 21.90 -18.10 18.08
CA PRO A 324 21.57 -19.37 18.75
C PRO A 324 20.16 -19.85 18.41
N ASP A 325 19.89 -21.16 18.57
CA ASP A 325 18.59 -21.77 18.22
C ASP A 325 17.39 -21.17 19.01
N THR A 326 17.66 -20.55 20.17
CA THR A 326 16.68 -19.86 21.02
C THR A 326 16.21 -18.51 20.49
N ALA A 327 16.94 -17.90 19.55
CA ALA A 327 16.57 -16.62 18.93
C ALA A 327 15.50 -16.76 17.83
N PHE A 328 15.20 -18.00 17.41
CA PHE A 328 14.26 -18.33 16.36
C PHE A 328 12.97 -18.94 16.93
N ARG A 329 11.82 -18.59 16.35
CA ARG A 329 10.52 -19.22 16.63
C ARG A 329 9.76 -19.47 15.33
N LEU A 330 8.98 -20.56 15.29
CA LEU A 330 8.06 -20.87 14.20
C LEU A 330 6.66 -20.45 14.63
N ASP A 331 6.05 -19.56 13.86
CA ASP A 331 4.65 -19.15 14.04
C ASP A 331 3.67 -20.20 13.46
N GLN A 332 2.42 -20.15 13.90
CA GLN A 332 1.30 -20.97 13.42
C GLN A 332 1.09 -20.86 11.89
N SER A 333 1.38 -19.70 11.28
CA SER A 333 1.33 -19.51 9.82
C SER A 333 2.44 -20.23 9.02
N GLY A 334 3.40 -20.88 9.69
CA GLY A 334 4.56 -21.48 9.03
C GLY A 334 5.69 -20.48 8.73
N VAL A 335 5.64 -19.28 9.31
CA VAL A 335 6.69 -18.25 9.22
C VAL A 335 7.71 -18.43 10.34
N ILE A 336 9.00 -18.41 10.00
CA ILE A 336 10.11 -18.37 10.94
C ILE A 336 10.40 -16.91 11.28
N ALA A 337 10.37 -16.58 12.57
CA ALA A 337 10.73 -15.27 13.10
C ALA A 337 12.05 -15.35 13.88
N TRP A 338 12.91 -14.34 13.70
CA TRP A 338 14.14 -14.11 14.45
C TRP A 338 13.98 -12.83 15.26
N ASN A 339 14.21 -12.88 16.58
CA ASN A 339 13.99 -11.74 17.49
C ASN A 339 12.62 -11.05 17.29
N SER A 340 11.57 -11.85 17.06
CA SER A 340 10.19 -11.44 16.75
C SER A 340 9.93 -10.80 15.38
N ALA A 341 10.93 -10.64 14.51
CA ALA A 341 10.74 -10.19 13.12
C ALA A 341 10.73 -11.37 12.12
N PRO A 342 9.91 -11.36 11.06
CA PRO A 342 9.85 -12.44 10.08
C PRO A 342 11.12 -12.50 9.21
N VAL A 343 11.65 -13.71 9.01
CA VAL A 343 12.89 -13.94 8.24
C VAL A 343 12.84 -15.15 7.29
N GLY A 344 11.84 -16.02 7.43
CA GLY A 344 11.66 -17.16 6.52
C GLY A 344 10.24 -17.74 6.56
N ARG A 345 9.93 -18.60 5.60
CA ARG A 345 8.68 -19.36 5.50
C ARG A 345 8.98 -20.82 5.16
N LEU A 346 8.18 -21.73 5.69
CA LEU A 346 8.23 -23.14 5.31
C LEU A 346 7.48 -23.38 3.99
N GLU A 347 8.17 -23.95 3.01
CA GLU A 347 7.67 -24.38 1.70
C GLU A 347 7.77 -25.91 1.54
N ARG A 348 7.08 -26.42 0.52
CA ARG A 348 7.07 -27.84 0.19
C ARG A 348 8.43 -28.28 -0.37
N SER A 349 8.90 -29.43 0.11
CA SER A 349 10.09 -30.15 -0.34
C SER A 349 9.72 -31.53 -0.89
N ASP A 350 10.74 -32.33 -1.23
CA ASP A 350 10.59 -33.75 -1.58
C ASP A 350 10.47 -34.69 -0.36
N ASP A 351 10.80 -34.22 0.86
CA ASP A 351 10.68 -34.98 2.11
C ASP A 351 9.60 -34.36 3.03
N MET A 352 8.48 -35.07 3.19
CA MET A 352 7.33 -34.65 4.01
C MET A 352 7.66 -34.35 5.49
N LEU A 353 8.82 -34.80 6.01
CA LEU A 353 9.26 -34.50 7.37
C LEU A 353 10.27 -33.34 7.46
N LEU A 354 10.85 -32.90 6.34
CA LEU A 354 11.90 -31.88 6.28
C LEU A 354 11.49 -30.80 5.25
N PRO A 355 10.74 -29.76 5.67
CA PRO A 355 10.24 -28.72 4.76
C PRO A 355 11.40 -27.87 4.24
N ARG A 356 11.25 -27.31 3.05
CA ARG A 356 12.22 -26.35 2.50
C ARG A 356 11.99 -25.00 3.17
N VAL A 357 13.04 -24.28 3.55
CA VAL A 357 12.91 -22.88 3.94
C VAL A 357 13.03 -21.98 2.71
N GLN A 358 12.10 -21.04 2.58
CA GLN A 358 12.21 -19.84 1.75
C GLN A 358 12.60 -18.68 2.66
N ILE A 359 13.62 -17.90 2.29
CA ILE A 359 14.01 -16.71 3.06
C ILE A 359 13.05 -15.55 2.75
N ILE A 360 12.70 -14.76 3.76
CA ILE A 360 11.94 -13.51 3.60
C ILE A 360 12.95 -12.37 3.71
N ALA A 361 13.38 -11.84 2.57
CA ALA A 361 14.38 -10.78 2.47
C ALA A 361 14.11 -9.86 1.26
N ASP A 362 14.66 -8.65 1.30
CA ASP A 362 14.67 -7.70 0.18
C ASP A 362 15.68 -8.11 -0.90
N ASP A 363 15.38 -7.80 -2.18
CA ASP A 363 16.26 -8.04 -3.35
C ASP A 363 17.67 -7.45 -3.19
N GLN A 364 17.88 -6.46 -2.31
CA GLN A 364 19.22 -5.92 -2.03
C GLN A 364 20.15 -6.94 -1.31
N LEU A 365 19.60 -7.94 -0.61
CA LEU A 365 20.40 -8.99 0.04
C LEU A 365 20.76 -10.08 -0.98
N SER A 366 22.05 -10.21 -1.33
CA SER A 366 22.49 -11.16 -2.34
C SER A 366 23.86 -11.78 -2.05
N GLY A 367 24.13 -12.93 -2.69
CA GLY A 367 25.39 -13.67 -2.55
C GLY A 367 25.58 -14.33 -1.19
N GLN A 368 26.84 -14.48 -0.78
CA GLN A 368 27.24 -15.33 0.36
C GLN A 368 26.49 -15.07 1.69
N PRO A 369 26.15 -13.83 2.09
CA PRO A 369 25.38 -13.61 3.32
C PRO A 369 23.96 -14.21 3.25
N LEU A 370 23.31 -14.17 2.09
CA LEU A 370 22.00 -14.81 1.86
C LEU A 370 22.12 -16.33 1.98
N ASP A 371 23.14 -16.93 1.33
CA ASP A 371 23.37 -18.38 1.38
C ASP A 371 23.63 -18.86 2.82
N LYS A 372 24.41 -18.11 3.61
CA LYS A 372 24.66 -18.38 5.04
C LYS A 372 23.37 -18.32 5.86
N ALA A 373 22.57 -17.26 5.68
CA ALA A 373 21.31 -17.09 6.40
C ALA A 373 20.29 -18.19 6.06
N LEU A 374 20.12 -18.50 4.77
CA LEU A 374 19.24 -19.57 4.28
C LEU A 374 19.66 -20.94 4.82
N ALA A 375 20.96 -21.27 4.77
CA ALA A 375 21.49 -22.52 5.31
C ALA A 375 21.28 -22.62 6.84
N ARG A 376 21.43 -21.51 7.58
CA ARG A 376 21.16 -21.48 9.02
C ARG A 376 19.69 -21.73 9.35
N LEU A 377 18.76 -21.10 8.63
CA LEU A 377 17.32 -21.29 8.82
C LEU A 377 16.89 -22.73 8.46
N GLN A 378 17.43 -23.31 7.38
CA GLN A 378 17.18 -24.71 7.02
C GLN A 378 17.69 -25.66 8.11
N ALA A 379 18.94 -25.48 8.56
CA ALA A 379 19.51 -26.31 9.62
C ALA A 379 18.74 -26.20 10.96
N TRP A 380 18.20 -25.02 11.28
CA TRP A 380 17.31 -24.85 12.42
C TRP A 380 15.97 -25.59 12.21
N SER A 381 15.33 -25.44 11.05
CA SER A 381 14.08 -26.12 10.70
C SER A 381 14.22 -27.65 10.80
N ASP A 382 15.28 -28.21 10.20
CA ASP A 382 15.62 -29.64 10.27
C ASP A 382 15.84 -30.11 11.72
N THR A 383 16.47 -29.27 12.56
CA THR A 383 16.71 -29.55 13.97
C THR A 383 15.42 -29.51 14.79
N GLN A 384 14.52 -28.56 14.54
CA GLN A 384 13.19 -28.51 15.16
C GLN A 384 12.35 -29.72 14.78
N ALA A 385 12.34 -30.12 13.50
CA ALA A 385 11.66 -31.32 13.04
C ALA A 385 12.23 -32.58 13.72
N ARG A 386 13.55 -32.80 13.65
CA ARG A 386 14.20 -33.95 14.29
C ARG A 386 14.08 -33.98 15.82
N THR A 387 13.77 -32.85 16.46
CA THR A 387 13.50 -32.77 17.90
C THR A 387 12.03 -33.04 18.24
N LEU A 388 11.10 -32.29 17.63
CA LEU A 388 9.66 -32.34 17.97
C LEU A 388 8.98 -33.62 17.46
N ILE A 389 9.32 -34.06 16.25
CA ILE A 389 8.72 -35.24 15.61
C ILE A 389 9.72 -36.40 15.52
N LYS A 390 10.72 -36.43 16.41
CA LYS A 390 11.76 -37.47 16.52
C LYS A 390 11.23 -38.90 16.30
N PRO A 391 10.10 -39.35 16.90
CA PRO A 391 9.61 -40.71 16.70
C PRO A 391 9.33 -41.11 15.24
N LEU A 392 9.06 -40.16 14.33
CA LEU A 392 8.90 -40.45 12.90
C LEU A 392 10.25 -40.67 12.21
N PHE A 393 11.29 -39.93 12.60
CA PHE A 393 12.66 -40.20 12.17
C PHE A 393 13.15 -41.53 12.73
N ASP A 394 12.96 -41.78 14.04
CA ASP A 394 13.29 -43.06 14.68
C ASP A 394 12.61 -44.25 13.98
N LEU A 395 11.34 -44.11 13.54
CA LEU A 395 10.62 -45.15 12.78
C LEU A 395 11.10 -45.31 11.34
N ARG A 396 11.49 -44.22 10.68
CA ARG A 396 11.97 -44.20 9.28
C ARG A 396 13.38 -44.78 9.16
N GLU A 397 14.23 -44.41 10.10
CA GLU A 397 15.67 -44.70 10.15
C GLU A 397 15.98 -45.99 10.98
N ALA A 398 14.95 -46.68 11.51
CA ALA A 398 15.09 -47.90 12.32
C ALA A 398 15.72 -49.11 11.57
N ASP A 399 16.92 -49.47 11.99
CA ASP A 399 17.58 -50.72 11.58
C ASP A 399 16.87 -51.97 12.13
N GLY A 400 16.76 -52.98 11.27
CA GLY A 400 16.09 -54.25 11.59
C GLY A 400 14.56 -54.19 11.60
N LEU A 401 13.95 -53.21 10.93
CA LEU A 401 12.60 -53.33 10.36
C LEU A 401 12.68 -53.74 8.89
N GLU A 402 12.07 -54.88 8.56
CA GLU A 402 12.09 -55.49 7.22
C GLU A 402 10.69 -55.87 6.75
N GLY A 403 10.52 -56.01 5.42
CA GLY A 403 9.28 -56.45 4.78
C GLY A 403 8.04 -55.67 5.26
N ILE A 404 7.02 -56.40 5.68
CA ILE A 404 5.72 -55.87 6.15
C ILE A 404 5.90 -54.83 7.28
N ALA A 405 6.89 -55.00 8.16
CA ALA A 405 7.14 -54.09 9.27
C ALA A 405 7.72 -52.74 8.81
N ARG A 406 8.58 -52.75 7.78
CA ARG A 406 9.05 -51.52 7.13
C ARG A 406 7.90 -50.82 6.40
N GLY A 407 7.02 -51.58 5.74
CA GLY A 407 5.81 -51.06 5.09
C GLY A 407 4.85 -50.36 6.06
N ILE A 408 4.53 -51.00 7.20
CA ILE A 408 3.69 -50.40 8.24
C ILE A 408 4.35 -49.16 8.87
N ALA A 409 5.67 -49.19 9.12
CA ALA A 409 6.39 -48.01 9.63
C ALA A 409 6.33 -46.85 8.63
N PHE A 410 6.49 -47.12 7.32
CA PHE A 410 6.35 -46.13 6.26
C PHE A 410 4.93 -45.54 6.21
N GLN A 411 3.89 -46.36 6.24
CA GLN A 411 2.48 -45.90 6.30
C GLN A 411 2.17 -45.05 7.54
N ILE A 412 2.78 -45.36 8.70
CA ILE A 412 2.64 -44.54 9.92
C ILE A 412 3.33 -43.17 9.74
N VAL A 413 4.46 -43.12 9.02
CA VAL A 413 5.16 -41.86 8.70
C VAL A 413 4.38 -41.01 7.70
N GLU A 414 3.87 -41.60 6.61
CA GLU A 414 2.98 -40.91 5.65
C GLU A 414 1.70 -40.40 6.33
N GLY A 415 1.14 -41.17 7.26
CA GLY A 415 -0.01 -40.79 8.09
C GLY A 415 0.31 -39.76 9.19
N PHE A 416 1.46 -39.09 9.17
CA PHE A 416 1.93 -38.13 10.19
C PHE A 416 1.76 -38.65 11.63
N GLY A 417 2.06 -39.93 11.83
CA GLY A 417 1.99 -40.65 13.10
C GLY A 417 0.71 -41.44 13.37
N ILE A 418 -0.25 -41.49 12.44
CA ILE A 418 -1.57 -42.11 12.63
C ILE A 418 -2.01 -42.93 11.40
N LEU A 419 -2.14 -44.24 11.58
CA LEU A 419 -2.60 -45.20 10.58
C LEU A 419 -3.92 -45.85 11.04
N PRO A 420 -5.06 -45.68 10.36
CA PRO A 420 -6.28 -46.40 10.68
C PRO A 420 -6.06 -47.92 10.59
N ARG A 421 -6.53 -48.66 11.59
CA ARG A 421 -6.31 -50.12 11.69
C ARG A 421 -6.97 -50.90 10.55
N GLN A 422 -7.97 -50.32 9.90
CA GLN A 422 -8.70 -50.92 8.78
C GLN A 422 -7.84 -50.96 7.51
N ASP A 423 -7.06 -49.90 7.26
CA ASP A 423 -6.27 -49.71 6.04
C ASP A 423 -5.14 -50.74 5.92
N ALA A 424 -4.52 -51.10 7.06
CA ALA A 424 -3.45 -52.10 7.16
C ALA A 424 -3.89 -53.41 7.84
N ALA A 425 -5.19 -53.75 7.79
CA ALA A 425 -5.78 -54.78 8.66
C ALA A 425 -5.18 -56.19 8.49
N ASP A 426 -4.73 -56.56 7.29
CA ASP A 426 -4.14 -57.88 7.02
C ASP A 426 -2.62 -57.91 7.28
N ASP A 427 -1.89 -56.85 6.92
CA ASP A 427 -0.48 -56.67 7.26
C ASP A 427 -0.26 -56.69 8.79
N LEU A 428 -1.16 -56.04 9.54
CA LEU A 428 -1.16 -56.06 11.01
C LEU A 428 -1.41 -57.45 11.59
N LYS A 429 -2.14 -58.34 10.90
CA LYS A 429 -2.30 -59.75 11.31
C LYS A 429 -1.03 -60.55 11.05
N ALA A 430 -0.36 -60.32 9.93
CA ALA A 430 0.87 -60.98 9.52
C ALA A 430 2.10 -60.58 10.37
N LEU A 431 2.06 -59.48 11.11
CA LEU A 431 3.14 -59.10 12.03
C LEU A 431 3.31 -60.07 13.22
N ASP A 432 4.48 -60.71 13.29
CA ASP A 432 4.93 -61.50 14.44
C ASP A 432 5.08 -60.69 15.73
N GLN A 433 4.87 -61.33 16.87
CA GLN A 433 4.94 -60.70 18.19
C GLN A 433 6.29 -60.04 18.54
N PRO A 434 7.49 -60.60 18.26
CA PRO A 434 8.77 -59.89 18.45
C PRO A 434 8.89 -58.63 17.58
N VAL A 435 8.33 -58.64 16.36
CA VAL A 435 8.35 -57.48 15.46
C VAL A 435 7.41 -56.39 15.98
N ARG A 436 6.23 -56.77 16.49
CA ARG A 436 5.34 -55.86 17.25
C ARG A 436 6.00 -55.34 18.53
N ALA A 437 6.93 -56.08 19.14
CA ALA A 437 7.68 -55.60 20.31
C ALA A 437 8.67 -54.50 19.92
N LYS A 438 9.44 -54.66 18.83
CA LYS A 438 10.29 -53.59 18.27
C LYS A 438 9.49 -52.32 17.97
N LEU A 439 8.34 -52.44 17.30
CA LEU A 439 7.51 -51.27 16.98
C LEU A 439 6.99 -50.55 18.24
N ARG A 440 6.69 -51.27 19.33
CA ARG A 440 6.35 -50.65 20.63
C ARG A 440 7.55 -49.96 21.29
N GLN A 441 8.76 -50.46 21.13
CA GLN A 441 9.99 -49.80 21.59
C GLN A 441 10.23 -48.48 20.84
N LEU A 442 9.88 -48.43 19.55
CA LEU A 442 9.84 -47.21 18.72
C LEU A 442 8.58 -46.34 18.96
N GLY A 443 7.88 -46.54 20.08
CA GLY A 443 6.76 -45.70 20.52
C GLY A 443 5.39 -45.97 19.88
N VAL A 444 5.26 -46.94 18.97
CA VAL A 444 3.98 -47.26 18.32
C VAL A 444 3.04 -48.00 19.28
N ARG A 445 1.81 -47.46 19.45
CA ARG A 445 0.70 -48.16 20.10
C ARG A 445 -0.25 -48.77 19.06
N PHE A 446 -0.64 -50.01 19.31
CA PHE A 446 -1.60 -50.76 18.50
C PHE A 446 -2.98 -50.70 19.16
N GLY A 447 -3.78 -49.70 18.80
CA GLY A 447 -5.15 -49.54 19.28
C GLY A 447 -6.15 -50.51 18.65
N ALA A 448 -7.41 -50.39 19.07
CA ALA A 448 -8.56 -51.07 18.47
C ALA A 448 -8.95 -50.45 17.11
N TYR A 449 -8.87 -49.12 16.97
CA TYR A 449 -9.30 -48.43 15.74
C TYR A 449 -8.15 -47.86 14.91
N ASN A 450 -7.03 -47.50 15.56
CA ASN A 450 -5.87 -46.86 14.95
C ASN A 450 -4.55 -47.45 15.49
N VAL A 451 -3.51 -47.41 14.67
CA VAL A 451 -2.12 -47.65 15.06
C VAL A 451 -1.41 -46.29 15.02
N PHE A 452 -0.86 -45.84 16.15
CA PHE A 452 -0.44 -44.44 16.30
C PHE A 452 0.73 -44.27 17.26
N VAL A 453 1.40 -43.11 17.19
CA VAL A 453 2.50 -42.75 18.10
C VAL A 453 2.02 -41.67 19.11
N PRO A 454 1.79 -42.00 20.39
CA PRO A 454 1.16 -41.08 21.34
C PRO A 454 1.98 -39.82 21.64
N ALA A 455 3.31 -39.88 21.50
CA ALA A 455 4.18 -38.72 21.72
C ALA A 455 3.89 -37.55 20.75
N LEU A 456 3.37 -37.86 19.56
CA LEU A 456 3.04 -36.89 18.51
C LEU A 456 1.66 -36.23 18.71
N LEU A 457 0.87 -36.70 19.68
CA LEU A 457 -0.41 -36.07 20.07
C LEU A 457 -0.24 -34.95 21.12
N LYS A 458 1.01 -34.63 21.51
CA LYS A 458 1.32 -33.43 22.30
C LYS A 458 1.18 -32.17 21.42
N PRO A 459 0.80 -31.00 21.98
CA PRO A 459 0.53 -29.80 21.19
C PRO A 459 1.65 -29.39 20.22
N ALA A 460 2.89 -29.18 20.70
CA ALA A 460 3.98 -28.69 19.84
C ALA A 460 4.34 -29.64 18.66
N PRO A 461 4.50 -30.97 18.86
CA PRO A 461 4.59 -31.90 17.73
C PRO A 461 3.37 -31.86 16.80
N ARG A 462 2.14 -31.68 17.33
CA ARG A 462 0.93 -31.66 16.51
C ARG A 462 0.80 -30.41 15.65
N THR A 463 1.14 -29.24 16.19
CA THR A 463 1.22 -27.97 15.44
C THR A 463 2.16 -28.13 14.24
N LEU A 464 3.37 -28.66 14.45
CA LEU A 464 4.31 -28.88 13.34
C LEU A 464 3.77 -29.89 12.31
N LEU A 465 3.20 -31.02 12.75
CA LEU A 465 2.66 -32.04 11.83
C LEU A 465 1.47 -31.52 11.00
N ALA A 466 0.63 -30.66 11.56
CA ALA A 466 -0.46 -29.99 10.85
C ALA A 466 0.07 -28.99 9.80
N GLN A 467 1.12 -28.22 10.12
CA GLN A 467 1.80 -27.33 9.17
C GLN A 467 2.45 -28.10 8.02
N LEU A 468 3.22 -29.16 8.32
CA LEU A 468 3.84 -30.02 7.31
C LEU A 468 2.79 -30.69 6.41
N PHE A 469 1.67 -31.13 6.98
CA PHE A 469 0.53 -31.65 6.22
C PHE A 469 -0.06 -30.59 5.28
N ALA A 470 -0.31 -29.37 5.77
CA ALA A 470 -0.91 -28.30 4.98
C ALA A 470 -0.01 -27.85 3.82
N ILE A 471 1.30 -27.68 4.09
CA ILE A 471 2.33 -27.36 3.10
C ILE A 471 2.45 -28.47 2.04
N THR A 472 2.38 -29.75 2.46
CA THR A 472 2.43 -30.88 1.53
C THR A 472 1.16 -30.96 0.67
N SER A 473 -0.01 -30.74 1.27
CA SER A 473 -1.33 -30.94 0.63
C SER A 473 -1.82 -29.73 -0.18
N GLY A 474 -1.22 -28.55 0.02
CA GLY A 474 -1.71 -27.30 -0.58
C GLY A 474 -2.95 -26.73 0.12
N THR A 475 -3.12 -27.00 1.42
CA THR A 475 -4.25 -26.50 2.22
C THR A 475 -4.19 -24.97 2.32
N GLN A 476 -5.34 -24.30 2.18
CA GLN A 476 -5.43 -22.84 2.26
C GLN A 476 -5.11 -22.30 3.68
N PRO A 477 -4.57 -21.07 3.82
CA PRO A 477 -4.18 -20.50 5.10
C PRO A 477 -5.32 -20.43 6.14
N ASP A 478 -6.53 -20.10 5.68
CA ASP A 478 -7.70 -19.96 6.56
C ASP A 478 -8.06 -21.32 7.18
N LEU A 479 -8.10 -22.38 6.36
CA LEU A 479 -8.30 -23.76 6.81
C LEU A 479 -7.18 -24.23 7.75
N LEU A 480 -5.92 -23.83 7.50
CA LEU A 480 -4.80 -24.13 8.42
C LEU A 480 -5.02 -23.49 9.80
N SER A 481 -5.49 -22.24 9.86
CA SER A 481 -5.79 -21.56 11.13
C SER A 481 -6.86 -22.31 11.94
N ASP A 482 -7.91 -22.78 11.25
CA ASP A 482 -9.01 -23.55 11.81
C ASP A 482 -8.54 -24.91 12.37
N ILE A 483 -7.67 -25.61 11.61
CA ILE A 483 -7.03 -26.87 12.00
C ILE A 483 -6.11 -26.67 13.21
N LEU A 484 -5.30 -25.63 13.24
CA LEU A 484 -4.41 -25.33 14.37
C LEU A 484 -5.20 -24.92 15.62
N ALA A 485 -6.30 -24.19 15.48
CA ALA A 485 -7.22 -23.91 16.57
C ALA A 485 -7.82 -25.20 17.17
N LEU A 486 -8.19 -26.20 16.35
CA LEU A 486 -8.58 -27.52 16.85
C LEU A 486 -7.45 -28.18 17.66
N SER A 487 -6.21 -28.16 17.15
CA SER A 487 -5.04 -28.71 17.84
C SER A 487 -4.71 -28.02 19.17
N ALA A 488 -4.97 -26.71 19.27
CA ALA A 488 -4.78 -25.93 20.48
C ALA A 488 -5.95 -26.07 21.48
N SER A 489 -7.16 -26.36 21.01
CA SER A 489 -8.39 -26.37 21.82
C SER A 489 -8.42 -27.38 22.96
N GLY A 490 -7.59 -28.43 22.90
CA GLY A 490 -7.56 -29.55 23.84
C GLY A 490 -8.78 -30.48 23.80
N ARG A 491 -9.89 -30.06 23.18
CA ARG A 491 -11.22 -30.71 23.21
C ARG A 491 -11.16 -32.17 22.79
N THR A 492 -11.85 -33.03 23.54
CA THR A 492 -11.91 -34.48 23.33
C THR A 492 -12.66 -34.86 22.04
N SER A 493 -13.75 -34.14 21.75
CA SER A 493 -14.54 -34.21 20.53
C SER A 493 -14.94 -32.81 20.04
N VAL A 494 -15.19 -32.68 18.74
CA VAL A 494 -15.63 -31.45 18.05
C VAL A 494 -16.59 -31.81 16.90
N PRO A 495 -17.54 -30.94 16.51
CA PRO A 495 -18.36 -31.16 15.33
C PRO A 495 -17.53 -31.12 14.03
N VAL A 496 -17.97 -31.89 13.04
CA VAL A 496 -17.34 -31.94 11.71
C VAL A 496 -17.76 -30.72 10.88
N LYS A 497 -16.78 -29.93 10.43
CA LYS A 497 -16.97 -28.84 9.46
C LYS A 497 -17.04 -29.42 8.04
N PRO A 498 -17.97 -28.97 7.16
CA PRO A 498 -18.05 -29.45 5.78
C PRO A 498 -16.76 -29.26 4.97
N ASP A 499 -16.03 -28.18 5.28
CA ASP A 499 -14.86 -27.72 4.53
C ASP A 499 -13.57 -28.50 4.87
N LEU A 500 -13.58 -29.30 5.93
CA LEU A 500 -12.44 -30.06 6.42
C LEU A 500 -12.56 -31.56 6.11
N THR A 501 -11.72 -32.04 5.19
CA THR A 501 -11.65 -33.48 4.87
C THR A 501 -11.09 -34.30 6.04
N GLU A 502 -11.36 -35.63 6.06
CA GLU A 502 -10.84 -36.52 7.10
C GLU A 502 -9.31 -36.45 7.27
N ALA A 503 -8.56 -36.19 6.18
CA ALA A 503 -7.11 -36.04 6.23
C ALA A 503 -6.67 -34.82 7.06
N HIS A 504 -7.41 -33.71 7.02
CA HIS A 504 -7.15 -32.54 7.86
C HIS A 504 -7.37 -32.87 9.34
N TYR A 505 -8.49 -33.51 9.71
CA TYR A 505 -8.71 -34.00 11.07
C TYR A 505 -7.63 -34.99 11.52
N ARG A 506 -7.22 -35.92 10.64
CA ARG A 506 -6.15 -36.88 10.89
C ARG A 506 -4.82 -36.16 11.15
N SER A 507 -4.50 -35.08 10.44
CA SER A 507 -3.28 -34.29 10.64
C SER A 507 -3.18 -33.58 12.00
N VAL A 508 -4.31 -33.29 12.66
CA VAL A 508 -4.36 -32.81 14.06
C VAL A 508 -4.73 -33.88 15.10
N GLY A 509 -4.91 -35.12 14.67
CA GLY A 509 -5.02 -36.27 15.59
C GLY A 509 -6.45 -36.60 16.03
N TYR A 510 -7.42 -36.10 15.28
CA TYR A 510 -8.82 -36.46 15.39
C TYR A 510 -9.18 -37.48 14.30
N ARG A 511 -10.21 -38.29 14.54
CA ARG A 511 -10.82 -39.16 13.54
C ARG A 511 -12.30 -38.79 13.40
N VAL A 512 -12.77 -38.68 12.17
CA VAL A 512 -14.19 -38.43 11.88
C VAL A 512 -15.01 -39.68 12.25
N CYS A 513 -16.07 -39.48 13.02
CA CYS A 513 -16.92 -40.51 13.61
C CYS A 513 -18.39 -40.08 13.52
N GLY A 514 -18.92 -40.07 12.28
CA GLY A 514 -20.25 -39.55 11.99
C GLY A 514 -20.23 -38.03 11.89
N GLN A 515 -21.07 -37.36 12.68
CA GLN A 515 -21.15 -35.89 12.74
C GLN A 515 -20.07 -35.25 13.64
N MET A 516 -19.35 -36.05 14.43
CA MET A 516 -18.33 -35.60 15.36
C MET A 516 -16.94 -36.14 14.97
N ALA A 517 -15.91 -35.34 15.14
CA ALA A 517 -14.51 -35.78 15.09
C ALA A 517 -13.96 -35.90 16.52
N VAL A 518 -13.32 -37.02 16.84
CA VAL A 518 -12.88 -37.36 18.20
C VAL A 518 -11.38 -37.63 18.21
N ARG A 519 -10.67 -37.18 19.25
CA ARG A 519 -9.22 -37.43 19.41
C ARG A 519 -8.90 -38.92 19.41
N VAL A 520 -7.84 -39.32 18.72
CA VAL A 520 -7.43 -40.74 18.63
C VAL A 520 -7.10 -41.34 20.01
N ASP A 521 -6.45 -40.60 20.91
CA ASP A 521 -6.16 -41.09 22.26
C ASP A 521 -7.40 -41.21 23.17
N ILE A 522 -8.49 -40.55 22.81
CA ILE A 522 -9.80 -40.67 23.48
C ILE A 522 -10.54 -41.90 22.93
N LEU A 523 -10.54 -42.10 21.61
CA LEU A 523 -11.18 -43.26 20.98
C LEU A 523 -10.55 -44.59 21.39
N GLU A 524 -9.22 -44.67 21.53
CA GLU A 524 -8.59 -45.91 22.00
C GLU A 524 -8.82 -46.15 23.50
N ARG A 525 -8.91 -45.10 24.33
CA ARG A 525 -9.32 -45.23 25.75
C ARG A 525 -10.77 -45.70 25.88
N LEU A 526 -11.69 -45.15 25.08
CA LEU A 526 -13.08 -45.61 24.99
C LEU A 526 -13.14 -47.09 24.57
N ALA A 527 -12.30 -47.52 23.62
CA ALA A 527 -12.19 -48.92 23.22
C ALA A 527 -11.66 -49.83 24.34
N ASP A 528 -10.73 -49.33 25.17
CA ASP A 528 -10.17 -50.06 26.31
C ASP A 528 -11.18 -50.17 27.49
N ILE A 529 -12.10 -49.20 27.66
CA ILE A 529 -13.24 -49.31 28.59
C ILE A 529 -14.29 -50.29 28.07
N ILE A 530 -14.68 -50.19 26.79
CA ILE A 530 -15.75 -51.03 26.20
C ILE A 530 -15.32 -52.50 26.07
N ARG A 531 -14.03 -52.80 25.86
CA ARG A 531 -13.56 -54.17 25.60
C ARG A 531 -13.81 -55.15 26.76
N PRO A 532 -13.52 -54.82 28.05
CA PRO A 532 -13.95 -55.61 29.20
C PRO A 532 -15.46 -55.88 29.25
N LEU A 533 -16.30 -54.88 28.93
CA LEU A 533 -17.76 -55.01 28.99
C LEU A 533 -18.28 -56.04 27.98
N ILE A 534 -17.79 -55.96 26.73
CA ILE A 534 -18.14 -56.91 25.65
C ILE A 534 -17.53 -58.30 25.87
N ALA A 535 -16.42 -58.39 26.63
CA ALA A 535 -15.76 -59.65 26.97
C ALA A 535 -16.33 -60.33 28.23
N TRP A 536 -17.11 -59.61 29.03
CA TRP A 536 -17.81 -60.16 30.20
C TRP A 536 -18.83 -61.22 29.78
N ARG A 537 -19.06 -62.19 30.67
CA ARG A 537 -20.02 -63.28 30.47
C ARG A 537 -20.92 -63.42 31.67
N ASP A 538 -22.20 -63.65 31.41
CA ASP A 538 -23.23 -63.91 32.41
C ASP A 538 -22.77 -64.97 33.43
N GLY A 539 -22.83 -64.60 34.72
CA GLY A 539 -22.33 -65.42 35.84
C GLY A 539 -20.91 -65.08 36.33
N THR A 540 -20.17 -64.20 35.66
CA THR A 540 -18.84 -63.75 36.13
C THR A 540 -19.00 -62.58 37.12
N THR A 541 -18.43 -62.69 38.32
CA THR A 541 -18.48 -61.63 39.35
C THR A 541 -17.08 -61.06 39.66
N PRO A 542 -16.97 -59.76 40.00
CA PRO A 542 -18.01 -58.74 39.94
C PRO A 542 -18.45 -58.44 38.49
N ARG A 543 -19.69 -57.96 38.31
CA ARG A 543 -20.17 -57.42 37.03
C ARG A 543 -19.59 -56.01 36.88
N PRO A 544 -18.85 -55.68 35.80
CA PRO A 544 -18.45 -54.31 35.52
C PRO A 544 -19.67 -53.41 35.27
N ASP A 545 -19.59 -52.15 35.68
CA ASP A 545 -20.64 -51.18 35.34
C ASP A 545 -20.76 -51.02 33.81
N GLY A 546 -21.98 -50.81 33.32
CA GLY A 546 -22.29 -50.75 31.89
C GLY A 546 -22.21 -52.08 31.12
N ALA A 547 -21.68 -53.19 31.67
CA ALA A 547 -21.69 -54.49 30.97
C ALA A 547 -23.12 -55.06 30.90
N GLU A 548 -23.56 -55.58 29.74
CA GLU A 548 -24.90 -56.16 29.54
C GLU A 548 -24.86 -57.54 28.83
N PRO A 549 -25.88 -58.42 29.06
CA PRO A 549 -25.91 -59.77 28.53
C PRO A 549 -25.78 -59.90 26.99
N GLY A 550 -25.04 -60.92 26.56
CA GLY A 550 -24.85 -61.23 25.15
C GLY A 550 -23.92 -60.27 24.42
N ASN A 551 -22.68 -60.15 24.91
CA ASN A 551 -21.58 -59.35 24.33
C ASN A 551 -21.96 -57.87 24.09
N ALA A 552 -22.60 -57.25 25.07
CA ALA A 552 -23.23 -55.93 24.93
C ALA A 552 -22.84 -54.98 26.06
N PHE A 553 -23.10 -53.68 25.87
CA PHE A 553 -22.89 -52.67 26.90
C PHE A 553 -23.92 -51.54 26.82
N SER A 554 -24.21 -50.88 27.94
CA SER A 554 -24.91 -49.60 28.00
C SER A 554 -23.91 -48.45 28.15
N GLY A 555 -24.29 -47.23 27.76
CA GLY A 555 -23.42 -46.06 27.87
C GLY A 555 -23.32 -45.57 29.32
N THR A 556 -22.11 -45.60 29.90
CA THR A 556 -21.86 -45.10 31.26
C THR A 556 -21.49 -43.62 31.27
N VAL A 557 -21.60 -42.97 32.43
CA VAL A 557 -21.17 -41.57 32.63
C VAL A 557 -19.68 -41.40 32.36
N GLU A 558 -18.84 -42.40 32.69
CA GLU A 558 -17.41 -42.40 32.36
C GLU A 558 -17.18 -42.25 30.85
N MET A 559 -17.93 -42.98 30.01
CA MET A 559 -17.77 -42.92 28.55
C MET A 559 -18.17 -41.56 27.98
N THR A 560 -19.30 -40.99 28.40
CA THR A 560 -19.77 -39.69 27.88
C THR A 560 -18.89 -38.54 28.36
N SER A 561 -18.43 -38.59 29.63
CA SER A 561 -17.44 -37.64 30.16
C SER A 561 -16.07 -37.75 29.48
N LEU A 562 -15.60 -38.97 29.18
CA LEU A 562 -14.33 -39.18 28.48
C LEU A 562 -14.36 -38.64 27.04
N VAL A 563 -15.47 -38.81 26.32
CA VAL A 563 -15.62 -38.32 24.94
C VAL A 563 -15.97 -36.82 24.90
N GLY A 564 -16.62 -36.30 25.95
CA GLY A 564 -17.08 -34.90 26.04
C GLY A 564 -18.38 -34.61 25.30
N CYS A 565 -19.19 -35.63 25.02
CA CYS A 565 -20.50 -35.51 24.38
C CYS A 565 -21.47 -36.59 24.89
N ALA A 566 -22.78 -36.33 24.78
CA ALA A 566 -23.85 -37.23 25.20
C ALA A 566 -24.93 -37.36 24.11
N GLY A 567 -25.99 -38.11 24.37
CA GLY A 567 -27.14 -38.23 23.47
C GLY A 567 -26.78 -38.72 22.06
N ASP A 568 -27.36 -38.07 21.05
CA ASP A 568 -27.21 -38.49 19.65
C ASP A 568 -25.77 -38.36 19.12
N ASP A 569 -24.97 -37.41 19.59
CA ASP A 569 -23.56 -37.28 19.20
C ASP A 569 -22.75 -38.51 19.62
N PHE A 570 -22.91 -38.93 20.87
CA PHE A 570 -22.28 -40.14 21.41
C PHE A 570 -22.78 -41.39 20.67
N ALA A 571 -24.08 -41.45 20.35
CA ALA A 571 -24.64 -42.52 19.54
C ALA A 571 -24.11 -42.51 18.08
N SER A 572 -23.86 -41.34 17.50
CA SER A 572 -23.26 -41.14 16.17
C SER A 572 -21.84 -41.72 16.13
N ILE A 573 -21.05 -41.43 17.17
CA ILE A 573 -19.69 -41.95 17.34
C ILE A 573 -19.70 -43.47 17.48
N LEU A 574 -20.53 -44.05 18.36
CA LEU A 574 -20.61 -45.50 18.53
C LEU A 574 -21.08 -46.23 17.25
N LYS A 575 -22.04 -45.64 16.51
CA LYS A 575 -22.45 -46.15 15.18
C LYS A 575 -21.28 -46.14 14.19
N ALA A 576 -20.49 -45.06 14.14
CA ALA A 576 -19.32 -44.94 13.26
C ALA A 576 -18.16 -45.89 13.63
N LEU A 577 -17.99 -46.18 14.93
CA LEU A 577 -17.04 -47.19 15.43
C LEU A 577 -17.47 -48.64 15.18
N GLY A 578 -18.67 -48.86 14.62
CA GLY A 578 -19.16 -50.18 14.22
C GLY A 578 -20.05 -50.88 15.25
N TYR A 579 -20.59 -50.16 16.23
CA TYR A 579 -21.62 -50.69 17.13
C TYR A 579 -23.04 -50.48 16.56
N ARG A 580 -23.99 -51.31 16.99
CA ARG A 580 -25.43 -51.15 16.72
C ARG A 580 -26.16 -50.93 18.04
N SER A 581 -27.07 -49.97 18.05
CA SER A 581 -27.97 -49.67 19.18
C SER A 581 -29.23 -50.53 19.12
N GLU A 582 -29.66 -51.03 20.27
CA GLU A 582 -30.87 -51.84 20.48
C GLU A 582 -31.54 -51.34 21.77
N THR A 583 -32.75 -50.77 21.67
CA THR A 583 -33.47 -50.25 22.84
C THR A 583 -34.20 -51.38 23.55
N VAL A 584 -33.88 -51.59 24.83
CA VAL A 584 -34.48 -52.63 25.68
C VAL A 584 -35.19 -51.98 26.86
N LYS A 585 -36.49 -52.30 27.03
CA LYS A 585 -37.27 -51.83 28.17
C LYS A 585 -36.92 -52.66 29.41
N ARG A 586 -36.51 -52.00 30.49
CA ARG A 586 -36.03 -52.64 31.72
C ARG A 586 -36.65 -51.97 32.94
N ALA A 587 -37.04 -52.72 33.96
CA ALA A 587 -37.44 -52.14 35.23
C ALA A 587 -36.26 -51.34 35.83
N PRO A 588 -36.51 -50.19 36.49
CA PRO A 588 -35.44 -49.39 37.08
C PRO A 588 -34.61 -50.22 38.06
N ALA A 589 -33.30 -49.97 38.08
CA ALA A 589 -32.44 -50.60 39.08
C ALA A 589 -32.84 -50.08 40.47
N ALA A 590 -33.01 -50.99 41.43
CA ALA A 590 -33.18 -50.59 42.83
C ALA A 590 -31.94 -49.80 43.27
N PRO A 591 -32.11 -48.69 44.02
CA PRO A 591 -30.98 -47.90 44.49
C PRO A 591 -30.04 -48.78 45.32
N GLN A 592 -28.73 -48.71 45.02
CA GLN A 592 -27.73 -49.33 45.88
C GLN A 592 -27.54 -48.42 47.11
N GLU A 593 -27.56 -49.02 48.30
CA GLU A 593 -27.25 -48.30 49.53
C GLU A 593 -25.78 -47.88 49.52
N GLU A 594 -25.52 -46.57 49.43
CA GLU A 594 -24.22 -46.01 49.76
C GLU A 594 -23.99 -46.19 51.28
N PRO A 595 -22.77 -46.60 51.73
CA PRO A 595 -22.49 -46.72 53.14
C PRO A 595 -22.54 -45.34 53.80
N ALA A 596 -23.43 -45.17 54.78
CA ALA A 596 -23.69 -43.89 55.42
C ALA A 596 -22.42 -43.27 56.05
N VAL A 597 -22.23 -41.98 55.80
CA VAL A 597 -21.31 -41.11 56.55
C VAL A 597 -22.17 -40.07 57.26
N GLU A 598 -22.05 -40.00 58.59
CA GLU A 598 -22.87 -39.10 59.41
C GLU A 598 -22.47 -37.62 59.20
N PRO A 599 -23.43 -36.67 59.25
CA PRO A 599 -23.15 -35.25 59.07
C PRO A 599 -22.75 -34.57 60.38
N GLU A 600 -21.77 -33.68 60.34
CA GLU A 600 -21.72 -32.54 61.26
C GLU A 600 -21.90 -31.22 60.51
N SER A 601 -22.44 -30.24 61.22
CA SER A 601 -23.06 -29.04 60.67
C SER A 601 -22.27 -27.80 61.04
N THR A 602 -22.15 -26.84 60.12
CA THR A 602 -22.76 -25.50 60.33
C THR A 602 -22.70 -24.65 59.06
N ALA A 603 -23.67 -23.75 58.92
CA ALA A 603 -23.76 -22.80 57.81
C ALA A 603 -23.23 -21.42 58.20
N SER A 604 -22.81 -20.63 57.20
CA SER A 604 -23.12 -19.19 57.12
C SER A 604 -22.98 -18.70 55.67
N GLU A 605 -23.83 -17.74 55.32
CA GLU A 605 -23.88 -17.08 54.00
C GLU A 605 -23.02 -15.77 54.02
N PRO A 606 -23.02 -14.88 53.01
CA PRO A 606 -21.79 -14.20 52.57
C PRO A 606 -21.64 -12.76 53.09
N THR A 607 -20.51 -12.10 52.78
CA THR A 607 -20.45 -10.80 52.05
C THR A 607 -19.13 -10.01 52.25
N ALA A 608 -18.34 -9.90 51.17
CA ALA A 608 -17.52 -8.75 50.73
C ALA A 608 -16.27 -8.20 51.49
N VAL A 609 -15.53 -7.41 50.69
CA VAL A 609 -14.47 -6.39 50.93
C VAL A 609 -13.06 -6.80 51.39
N SER A 610 -12.08 -6.45 50.54
CA SER A 610 -10.66 -6.14 50.83
C SER A 610 -10.51 -4.87 51.72
N PRO A 611 -9.32 -4.37 52.16
CA PRO A 611 -7.97 -4.67 51.65
C PRO A 611 -6.80 -4.72 52.68
N GLU A 612 -5.61 -4.98 52.13
CA GLU A 612 -4.27 -4.46 52.50
C GLU A 612 -3.61 -4.65 53.90
N ALA A 613 -2.27 -4.70 53.80
CA ALA A 613 -1.23 -4.35 54.79
C ALA A 613 -0.69 -5.42 55.77
N GLU A 614 0.65 -5.40 55.87
CA GLU A 614 1.56 -5.77 56.99
C GLU A 614 1.23 -7.02 57.84
N ALA A 615 2.11 -8.02 57.91
CA ALA A 615 3.42 -7.87 58.56
C ALA A 615 4.48 -8.87 58.04
N ALA A 616 5.75 -8.57 58.31
CA ALA A 616 6.86 -9.50 58.12
C ALA A 616 7.17 -10.24 59.43
N GLU A 617 7.33 -11.57 59.36
CA GLU A 617 7.98 -12.33 60.43
C GLU A 617 8.97 -13.33 59.82
N THR A 618 10.13 -13.49 60.47
CA THR A 618 11.31 -14.17 59.90
C THR A 618 11.63 -15.44 60.66
N VAL A 619 11.92 -16.53 59.95
CA VAL A 619 12.48 -17.76 60.55
C VAL A 619 13.61 -18.32 59.67
N ALA A 620 14.83 -18.14 60.18
CA ALA A 620 16.02 -19.02 60.08
C ALA A 620 16.18 -19.93 58.84
N ASP A 621 17.02 -19.46 57.91
CA ASP A 621 18.40 -19.95 57.66
C ASP A 621 18.88 -21.18 58.51
N PRO A 622 19.68 -22.11 57.93
CA PRO A 622 21.11 -21.83 57.81
C PRO A 622 21.73 -22.11 56.42
N SER A 623 22.51 -21.15 55.90
CA SER A 623 24.00 -21.14 55.93
C SER A 623 24.71 -22.51 55.99
N GLU A 624 25.85 -22.75 55.32
CA GLU A 624 27.15 -22.06 55.31
C GLU A 624 27.96 -22.56 54.07
N VAL A 625 29.10 -22.03 53.58
CA VAL A 625 29.98 -20.84 53.77
C VAL A 625 30.84 -20.80 52.47
N GLU A 626 31.01 -19.67 51.77
CA GLU A 626 32.12 -18.69 51.90
C GLU A 626 33.54 -19.26 51.61
N PRO A 627 34.62 -18.46 51.42
CA PRO A 627 34.67 -17.01 51.16
C PRO A 627 35.64 -16.55 50.04
N ALA A 628 35.60 -15.23 49.81
CA ALA A 628 36.70 -14.32 49.44
C ALA A 628 37.41 -14.44 48.05
N GLY A 629 37.72 -13.33 47.37
CA GLY A 629 37.26 -11.94 47.59
C GLY A 629 38.29 -10.86 47.23
N ALA A 630 37.77 -9.65 46.97
CA ALA A 630 38.46 -8.35 46.94
C ALA A 630 39.66 -8.15 45.99
N ALA A 631 40.10 -6.93 45.66
CA ALA A 631 39.42 -5.66 45.39
C ALA A 631 40.47 -4.70 44.82
N ALA A 632 40.13 -3.86 43.84
CA ALA A 632 40.96 -2.70 43.46
C ALA A 632 40.13 -1.63 42.74
N ASP A 633 40.31 -0.39 43.17
CA ASP A 633 39.91 0.84 42.48
C ASP A 633 41.04 1.27 41.51
N VAL A 634 40.78 2.27 40.66
CA VAL A 634 41.71 3.31 40.13
C VAL A 634 41.19 3.87 38.80
N ALA A 635 40.95 5.19 38.79
CA ALA A 635 41.19 6.06 37.63
C ALA A 635 42.36 7.00 37.97
N PRO A 636 43.17 7.46 36.98
CA PRO A 636 43.06 8.89 36.68
C PRO A 636 43.44 9.33 35.24
N ALA A 637 42.59 10.20 34.67
CA ALA A 637 42.99 11.49 34.07
C ALA A 637 43.91 11.46 32.79
N PRO A 638 44.39 12.60 32.22
CA PRO A 638 44.33 12.79 30.76
C PRO A 638 45.69 13.09 30.07
N VAL A 639 45.68 13.23 28.75
CA VAL A 639 46.82 13.72 27.95
C VAL A 639 46.34 14.66 26.82
N GLU A 640 46.80 15.91 26.84
CA GLU A 640 46.90 16.79 25.67
C GLU A 640 48.37 16.81 25.21
N VAL A 641 48.63 16.77 23.89
CA VAL A 641 49.87 17.26 23.28
C VAL A 641 49.53 17.89 21.92
N ASP A 642 50.17 19.02 21.62
CA ASP A 642 49.85 19.96 20.53
C ASP A 642 50.59 19.63 19.19
N PRO A 643 50.46 20.42 18.10
CA PRO A 643 50.70 19.98 16.72
C PRO A 643 52.16 20.11 16.24
N PRO A 644 52.41 19.80 14.95
CA PRO A 644 53.19 20.75 14.16
C PRO A 644 52.70 21.01 12.72
N VAL A 645 52.65 22.31 12.39
CA VAL A 645 53.13 22.93 11.13
C VAL A 645 52.33 22.73 9.83
N ALA A 646 52.02 23.85 9.17
CA ALA A 646 51.45 23.94 7.84
C ALA A 646 52.51 23.82 6.73
N ALA A 647 52.05 23.47 5.51
CA ALA A 647 52.80 23.67 4.28
C ALA A 647 51.87 24.19 3.18
N GLU A 648 52.11 25.41 2.70
CA GLU A 648 51.51 25.93 1.47
C GLU A 648 52.20 25.33 0.24
N ALA A 649 51.44 24.93 -0.79
CA ALA A 649 51.93 24.96 -2.19
C ALA A 649 50.79 24.79 -3.22
N THR A 650 50.70 25.77 -4.12
CA THR A 650 50.36 25.66 -5.57
C THR A 650 49.12 24.89 -6.04
N GLU A 651 48.17 25.68 -6.56
CA GLU A 651 47.51 25.54 -7.86
C GLU A 651 47.72 24.24 -8.68
N ALA A 652 46.61 23.61 -9.07
CA ALA A 652 46.48 22.87 -10.33
C ALA A 652 45.02 22.92 -10.83
N ALA A 653 44.68 23.91 -11.64
CA ALA A 653 43.37 23.95 -12.31
C ALA A 653 43.32 22.92 -13.45
N VAL A 654 42.28 22.09 -13.48
CA VAL A 654 41.99 21.19 -14.61
C VAL A 654 40.56 21.45 -15.11
N GLU A 655 40.50 22.12 -16.24
CA GLU A 655 39.30 22.41 -17.01
C GLU A 655 38.79 21.15 -17.73
N ILE A 656 37.54 20.74 -17.49
CA ILE A 656 36.84 19.74 -18.31
C ILE A 656 35.49 20.32 -18.72
N ALA A 657 35.40 20.72 -19.99
CA ALA A 657 34.19 21.30 -20.57
C ALA A 657 33.13 20.24 -20.90
N SER A 658 31.87 20.54 -20.62
CA SER A 658 30.70 19.75 -21.04
C SER A 658 30.12 20.30 -22.35
N PRO A 659 29.85 19.47 -23.38
CA PRO A 659 29.06 19.88 -24.53
C PRO A 659 27.56 19.97 -24.16
N PRO A 660 26.77 20.85 -24.82
CA PRO A 660 25.36 21.04 -24.50
C PRO A 660 24.46 19.94 -25.09
N VAL A 661 23.31 19.72 -24.45
CA VAL A 661 22.18 18.97 -25.03
C VAL A 661 21.09 19.97 -25.38
N GLU A 662 20.85 20.15 -26.68
CA GLU A 662 19.70 20.90 -27.18
C GLU A 662 18.43 20.02 -27.09
N ILE A 663 17.33 20.58 -26.57
CA ILE A 663 15.99 19.98 -26.67
C ILE A 663 15.16 20.88 -27.58
N ALA A 664 15.05 20.49 -28.85
CA ALA A 664 14.21 21.17 -29.82
C ALA A 664 12.74 20.73 -29.66
N LEU A 665 11.86 21.68 -29.35
CA LEU A 665 10.42 21.49 -29.42
C LEU A 665 9.93 21.75 -30.85
N SER A 666 9.53 20.69 -31.55
CA SER A 666 8.81 20.78 -32.82
C SER A 666 7.42 20.16 -32.69
N ALA A 667 6.38 20.95 -32.89
CA ALA A 667 4.99 20.49 -32.93
C ALA A 667 4.28 21.06 -34.16
N THR A 668 3.73 20.18 -35.00
CA THR A 668 2.72 20.49 -36.02
C THR A 668 1.80 19.28 -36.21
N PRO A 669 0.47 19.45 -36.31
CA PRO A 669 -0.50 18.37 -36.49
C PRO A 669 -0.84 18.13 -37.98
N GLU A 670 -1.52 17.02 -38.27
CA GLU A 670 -2.25 16.80 -39.53
C GLU A 670 -3.65 16.20 -39.26
N VAL A 671 -4.54 16.17 -40.26
CA VAL A 671 -6.00 16.39 -40.12
C VAL A 671 -6.85 15.28 -40.79
N ALA A 672 -8.19 15.33 -40.56
CA ALA A 672 -9.32 14.60 -41.18
C ALA A 672 -9.75 13.32 -40.43
N ALA A 673 -10.98 13.16 -39.90
CA ALA A 673 -12.37 13.37 -40.38
C ALA A 673 -12.97 12.12 -41.08
N GLY A 674 -14.26 11.76 -40.90
CA GLY A 674 -15.31 12.30 -40.02
C GLY A 674 -16.72 11.78 -40.42
N THR A 675 -17.78 12.18 -39.69
CA THR A 675 -19.23 11.99 -40.03
C THR A 675 -19.76 10.53 -40.06
N ALA A 676 -21.06 10.19 -39.92
CA ALA A 676 -22.30 10.99 -39.80
C ALA A 676 -23.47 10.23 -39.10
N THR A 677 -24.42 10.99 -38.52
CA THR A 677 -25.89 10.80 -38.42
C THR A 677 -26.57 9.59 -37.70
N GLU A 678 -27.62 9.94 -36.94
CA GLU A 678 -28.81 9.19 -36.50
C GLU A 678 -29.64 8.53 -37.66
N PRO A 679 -30.67 7.64 -37.43
CA PRO A 679 -31.82 7.88 -36.53
C PRO A 679 -32.53 6.68 -35.84
N VAL A 680 -33.49 7.04 -34.99
CA VAL A 680 -34.53 6.27 -34.26
C VAL A 680 -35.67 5.84 -35.23
N PRO A 681 -36.31 4.62 -35.18
CA PRO A 681 -37.34 4.30 -34.16
C PRO A 681 -37.73 2.83 -33.78
N ALA A 682 -38.16 2.69 -32.51
CA ALA A 682 -39.35 1.98 -31.98
C ALA A 682 -39.50 0.42 -31.86
N GLU A 683 -40.20 0.07 -30.75
CA GLU A 683 -40.96 -1.15 -30.34
C GLU A 683 -40.29 -2.51 -29.98
N ALA A 684 -40.33 -2.82 -28.67
CA ALA A 684 -40.60 -4.12 -27.98
C ALA A 684 -39.63 -5.34 -28.21
N VAL A 685 -39.46 -6.30 -27.29
CA VAL A 685 -40.26 -6.79 -26.13
C VAL A 685 -39.35 -7.12 -24.91
N SER A 686 -39.94 -7.07 -23.71
CA SER A 686 -39.52 -7.53 -22.36
C SER A 686 -38.24 -8.39 -22.15
N GLU A 687 -37.53 -8.16 -21.03
CA GLU A 687 -37.62 -9.05 -19.84
C GLU A 687 -37.12 -8.48 -18.49
N THR A 688 -37.72 -9.01 -17.41
CA THR A 688 -37.40 -9.03 -15.95
C THR A 688 -36.80 -7.86 -15.13
N SER A 689 -37.56 -7.53 -14.06
CA SER A 689 -37.13 -7.33 -12.64
C SER A 689 -36.24 -6.13 -12.22
N PRO A 690 -36.80 -5.14 -11.49
CA PRO A 690 -36.03 -4.18 -10.70
C PRO A 690 -35.77 -4.67 -9.25
N SER A 691 -34.67 -4.19 -8.67
CA SER A 691 -34.54 -4.02 -7.21
C SER A 691 -34.77 -2.54 -6.88
N PRO A 692 -35.37 -2.21 -5.73
CA PRO A 692 -35.13 -0.95 -5.03
C PRO A 692 -34.16 -1.15 -3.85
N SER A 693 -33.71 -0.04 -3.28
CA SER A 693 -32.77 0.07 -2.16
C SER A 693 -33.46 0.33 -0.82
N ASP A 694 -32.65 0.48 0.22
CA ASP A 694 -32.93 1.18 1.48
C ASP A 694 -33.64 2.55 1.23
N GLU A 695 -34.42 3.14 2.15
CA GLU A 695 -33.99 3.47 3.52
C GLU A 695 -35.14 3.74 4.54
N ASN A 696 -34.88 3.32 5.80
CA ASN A 696 -35.11 4.05 7.07
C ASN A 696 -36.50 4.34 7.72
N VAL A 697 -36.46 4.36 9.06
CA VAL A 697 -37.30 5.11 10.06
C VAL A 697 -38.59 4.49 10.71
N GLU A 698 -38.54 4.53 12.06
CA GLU A 698 -39.58 4.58 13.11
C GLU A 698 -40.30 3.35 13.73
N MET A 699 -40.64 3.55 15.03
CA MET A 699 -41.26 2.62 15.97
C MET A 699 -42.76 2.92 16.14
N THR A 700 -43.58 1.95 16.57
CA THR A 700 -44.23 1.97 17.91
C THR A 700 -45.07 0.71 18.21
N ASP A 701 -44.69 0.04 19.30
CA ASP A 701 -45.49 -0.42 20.46
C ASP A 701 -46.72 -1.38 20.33
N ALA A 702 -46.94 -2.14 21.44
CA ALA A 702 -48.10 -2.97 21.83
C ALA A 702 -48.54 -4.13 20.90
N ALA A 703 -48.97 -5.31 21.37
CA ALA A 703 -49.01 -5.97 22.70
C ALA A 703 -49.20 -7.51 22.44
N VAL A 704 -49.56 -8.46 23.32
CA VAL A 704 -50.15 -8.57 24.68
C VAL A 704 -49.58 -9.85 25.34
N VAL A 705 -49.73 -10.03 26.66
CA VAL A 705 -49.55 -11.32 27.38
C VAL A 705 -50.86 -11.69 28.09
N GLU A 706 -51.25 -12.97 28.09
CA GLU A 706 -52.45 -13.45 28.80
C GLU A 706 -52.18 -14.77 29.56
N VAL A 707 -52.78 -14.92 30.75
CA VAL A 707 -52.60 -16.06 31.67
C VAL A 707 -53.91 -16.34 32.43
N ALA A 708 -54.41 -17.58 32.33
CA ALA A 708 -55.31 -18.27 33.28
C ALA A 708 -55.22 -19.78 32.94
N GLU A 709 -54.81 -20.71 33.81
CA GLU A 709 -55.22 -21.04 35.19
C GLU A 709 -56.54 -21.82 35.28
N ALA A 710 -56.44 -23.11 35.63
CA ALA A 710 -57.53 -23.94 36.16
C ALA A 710 -56.96 -25.14 36.95
N THR A 711 -57.71 -25.54 37.99
CA THR A 711 -57.52 -26.70 38.88
C THR A 711 -57.69 -28.05 38.13
N GLU A 712 -57.42 -29.25 38.68
CA GLU A 712 -57.68 -29.71 40.06
C GLU A 712 -56.84 -30.96 40.45
N ASN A 713 -56.94 -31.38 41.71
CA ASN A 713 -56.13 -32.44 42.34
C ASN A 713 -56.89 -33.79 42.38
N ALA A 714 -56.24 -34.89 41.99
CA ALA A 714 -56.81 -36.24 42.04
C ALA A 714 -55.76 -37.28 42.45
N ALA A 715 -56.08 -38.10 43.46
CA ALA A 715 -55.20 -39.17 43.95
C ALA A 715 -55.40 -40.48 43.16
N ALA A 716 -54.34 -41.27 43.02
CA ALA A 716 -54.36 -42.63 42.48
C ALA A 716 -53.41 -43.55 43.27
N ASP A 717 -53.72 -44.83 43.28
CA ASP A 717 -53.03 -45.90 44.02
C ASP A 717 -51.69 -46.36 43.38
N PRO A 718 -50.87 -47.19 44.06
CA PRO A 718 -49.57 -47.63 43.55
C PRO A 718 -49.65 -48.71 42.44
N GLU A 719 -48.49 -49.22 42.04
CA GLU A 719 -48.24 -50.25 41.00
C GLU A 719 -48.25 -49.78 39.53
N ALA A 720 -47.25 -48.99 39.15
CA ALA A 720 -46.52 -49.22 37.90
C ALA A 720 -45.04 -48.88 38.06
N ALA A 721 -44.15 -49.88 38.03
CA ALA A 721 -42.72 -49.64 37.87
C ALA A 721 -42.45 -49.34 36.39
N GLU A 722 -42.44 -48.05 36.01
CA GLU A 722 -42.24 -47.63 34.62
C GLU A 722 -40.95 -48.23 34.05
N LEU A 723 -41.08 -48.96 32.94
CA LEU A 723 -39.96 -49.63 32.31
C LEU A 723 -39.08 -48.62 31.58
N VAL A 724 -37.99 -48.22 32.21
CA VAL A 724 -36.95 -47.35 31.63
C VAL A 724 -36.43 -47.96 30.33
N GLU A 725 -36.40 -47.16 29.26
CA GLU A 725 -35.83 -47.57 27.99
C GLU A 725 -34.31 -47.40 28.00
N VAL A 726 -33.59 -48.52 28.07
CA VAL A 726 -32.12 -48.53 28.10
C VAL A 726 -31.59 -48.86 26.70
N VAL A 727 -30.75 -47.99 26.16
CA VAL A 727 -30.07 -48.23 24.87
C VAL A 727 -28.85 -49.10 25.09
N ILE A 728 -28.90 -50.32 24.56
CA ILE A 728 -27.82 -51.31 24.62
C ILE A 728 -27.07 -51.35 23.29
N TRP A 729 -25.75 -51.50 23.35
CA TRP A 729 -24.84 -51.46 22.21
C TRP A 729 -24.17 -52.82 21.98
N ARG A 730 -24.20 -53.29 20.73
CA ARG A 730 -23.61 -54.57 20.31
C ARG A 730 -22.61 -54.38 19.17
N PRO A 731 -21.46 -55.06 19.15
CA PRO A 731 -20.49 -54.96 18.06
C PRO A 731 -21.05 -55.58 16.78
N ARG A 732 -20.85 -54.91 15.63
CA ARG A 732 -21.21 -55.46 14.32
C ARG A 732 -20.31 -56.65 13.97
N GLY A 733 -20.82 -57.86 14.21
CA GLY A 733 -20.16 -59.10 13.81
C GLY A 733 -19.88 -59.14 12.31
N PRO A 734 -18.90 -59.95 11.87
CA PRO A 734 -18.55 -60.06 10.46
C PRO A 734 -19.75 -60.59 9.66
N ASP A 735 -20.26 -59.77 8.74
CA ASP A 735 -21.39 -60.12 7.89
C ASP A 735 -21.07 -61.44 7.13
N ARG A 736 -21.80 -62.52 7.44
CA ARG A 736 -21.68 -63.82 6.76
C ARG A 736 -22.05 -63.63 5.29
N ARG A 737 -21.04 -63.43 4.44
CA ARG A 737 -21.20 -63.28 2.99
C ARG A 737 -22.10 -64.42 2.46
N PRO A 738 -23.25 -64.12 1.82
CA PRO A 738 -24.06 -65.15 1.19
C PRO A 738 -23.23 -65.88 0.12
N GLN A 739 -23.47 -67.18 0.02
CA GLN A 739 -22.57 -68.12 -0.64
C GLN A 739 -22.53 -67.90 -2.16
N ARG A 740 -21.33 -67.90 -2.74
CA ARG A 740 -21.12 -67.63 -4.18
C ARG A 740 -21.71 -68.76 -5.04
N GLY A 741 -22.83 -68.47 -5.73
CA GLY A 741 -23.32 -69.27 -6.85
C GLY A 741 -22.41 -69.16 -8.09
N PRO A 742 -22.50 -70.10 -9.06
CA PRO A 742 -21.46 -70.28 -10.07
C PRO A 742 -21.52 -69.33 -11.27
N ARG A 743 -20.36 -69.17 -11.89
CA ARG A 743 -20.06 -68.40 -13.11
C ARG A 743 -20.64 -69.06 -14.37
N ARG A 744 -21.07 -68.25 -15.35
CA ARG A 744 -21.22 -68.65 -16.77
C ARG A 744 -20.60 -67.58 -17.67
N GLU A 745 -20.35 -67.93 -18.93
CA GLU A 745 -19.42 -67.25 -19.82
C GLU A 745 -20.10 -66.61 -21.04
N GLN A 746 -19.63 -65.40 -21.37
CA GLN A 746 -19.58 -64.71 -22.67
C GLN A 746 -18.91 -63.34 -22.40
N GLY A 747 -18.14 -62.72 -23.28
CA GLY A 747 -17.66 -63.12 -24.62
C GLY A 747 -17.08 -61.87 -25.31
N GLU A 748 -16.10 -62.05 -26.21
CA GLU A 748 -15.54 -60.97 -27.07
C GLU A 748 -14.82 -59.80 -26.34
N ALA A 749 -14.06 -58.92 -27.01
CA ALA A 749 -12.97 -59.16 -27.96
C ALA A 749 -11.98 -57.97 -27.94
N ARG A 750 -10.68 -58.21 -28.20
CA ARG A 750 -9.69 -57.14 -28.47
C ARG A 750 -9.49 -56.92 -29.97
N PRO A 751 -8.99 -55.74 -30.37
CA PRO A 751 -7.83 -55.75 -31.25
C PRO A 751 -6.70 -54.79 -30.83
N ASP A 752 -5.46 -55.27 -30.94
CA ASP A 752 -4.23 -54.48 -30.85
C ASP A 752 -3.76 -54.05 -32.25
N ARG A 753 -3.28 -52.81 -32.44
CA ARG A 753 -2.11 -52.51 -33.30
C ARG A 753 -1.53 -51.10 -33.15
N LYS A 754 -0.20 -51.00 -33.32
CA LYS A 754 0.60 -49.76 -33.38
C LYS A 754 0.96 -49.40 -34.86
N PRO A 755 1.99 -48.59 -35.21
CA PRO A 755 1.77 -47.26 -35.78
C PRO A 755 2.44 -47.08 -37.17
N ASN A 756 2.42 -45.87 -37.73
CA ASN A 756 3.40 -45.51 -38.78
C ASN A 756 3.77 -44.00 -38.79
N ARG A 757 4.95 -43.69 -39.33
CA ARG A 757 5.43 -42.34 -39.69
C ARG A 757 5.13 -42.07 -41.17
N GLN A 758 5.07 -40.79 -41.58
CA GLN A 758 5.90 -40.26 -42.68
C GLN A 758 5.86 -38.73 -42.85
N ARG A 759 6.99 -38.21 -43.38
CA ARG A 759 7.29 -36.93 -44.07
C ARG A 759 7.92 -37.36 -45.43
N PRO A 760 8.14 -36.53 -46.49
CA PRO A 760 8.61 -35.13 -46.44
C PRO A 760 8.17 -34.22 -47.65
N ALA A 761 8.94 -33.16 -47.94
CA ALA A 761 9.05 -32.38 -49.21
C ALA A 761 7.93 -31.32 -49.50
N GLU A 762 8.13 -30.23 -50.28
CA GLU A 762 9.33 -29.63 -50.91
C GLU A 762 9.17 -28.09 -51.21
N GLY A 763 10.25 -27.40 -51.64
CA GLY A 763 10.26 -26.05 -52.27
C GLY A 763 10.83 -24.91 -51.36
N LYS A 764 11.89 -24.13 -51.67
CA LYS A 764 12.40 -23.40 -52.88
C LYS A 764 11.54 -22.17 -53.27
N GLY A 765 12.04 -20.92 -53.32
CA GLY A 765 13.30 -20.31 -52.87
C GLY A 765 13.69 -19.01 -53.62
N ARG A 766 14.69 -18.23 -53.11
CA ARG A 766 15.48 -17.10 -53.75
C ARG A 766 14.71 -15.91 -54.41
N GLY A 767 15.06 -14.64 -54.26
CA GLY A 767 16.11 -13.94 -53.46
C GLY A 767 16.78 -12.74 -54.21
N LYS A 768 17.50 -11.84 -53.48
CA LYS A 768 18.28 -10.65 -53.97
C LYS A 768 17.40 -9.43 -54.41
N ARG A 769 17.87 -8.15 -54.45
CA ARG A 769 19.24 -7.56 -54.36
C ARG A 769 19.26 -6.05 -53.97
N ARG A 770 20.28 -5.63 -53.19
CA ARG A 770 21.03 -4.32 -53.16
C ARG A 770 20.35 -2.92 -53.29
N GLY A 771 20.77 -2.03 -52.38
CA GLY A 771 20.83 -0.55 -52.51
C GLY A 771 20.59 0.15 -51.16
N GLY A 772 21.25 1.22 -50.73
CA GLY A 772 22.43 1.94 -51.23
C GLY A 772 22.53 3.35 -50.60
N LYS A 773 23.45 3.61 -49.66
CA LYS A 773 23.67 4.93 -49.02
C LYS A 773 24.91 5.64 -49.60
N PRO A 774 24.90 6.98 -49.78
CA PRO A 774 26.08 7.78 -50.11
C PRO A 774 26.83 8.26 -48.85
N GLU A 775 28.07 8.70 -49.04
CA GLU A 775 28.94 9.29 -48.02
C GLU A 775 28.95 10.84 -48.08
N HIS A 776 29.53 11.49 -47.06
CA HIS A 776 29.86 12.92 -47.07
C HIS A 776 31.31 13.10 -46.61
N GLY A 777 32.06 13.98 -47.30
CA GLY A 777 33.49 14.21 -47.07
C GLY A 777 33.80 15.57 -46.41
N PRO A 778 34.97 15.75 -45.77
CA PRO A 778 35.33 16.98 -45.06
C PRO A 778 36.15 17.99 -45.88
N GLY A 779 36.06 19.29 -45.53
CA GLY A 779 36.89 20.39 -46.04
C GLY A 779 36.81 21.64 -45.13
N PRO A 780 37.79 22.59 -45.14
CA PRO A 780 38.16 23.28 -43.90
C PRO A 780 38.31 24.84 -43.92
N GLN A 781 38.51 25.40 -42.71
CA GLN A 781 39.11 26.72 -42.34
C GLN A 781 38.36 28.07 -42.52
N GLY A 782 38.26 28.84 -41.42
CA GLY A 782 38.88 30.20 -41.33
C GLY A 782 38.02 31.45 -41.03
N GLY A 783 38.45 32.28 -40.05
CA GLY A 783 38.03 33.70 -39.86
C GLY A 783 37.39 34.04 -38.50
N ARG A 784 38.13 34.50 -37.47
CA ARG A 784 38.58 35.89 -37.14
C ARG A 784 37.51 36.85 -36.56
N LYS A 785 37.70 37.26 -35.29
CA LYS A 785 37.12 38.47 -34.65
C LYS A 785 37.85 39.76 -35.08
N PRO A 786 37.20 40.94 -34.91
CA PRO A 786 37.87 42.19 -34.55
C PRO A 786 37.35 42.80 -33.22
N ASP A 787 38.19 43.61 -32.56
CA ASP A 787 37.91 44.31 -31.28
C ASP A 787 37.93 45.86 -31.45
N PRO A 788 37.52 46.68 -30.45
CA PRO A 788 36.91 48.00 -30.68
C PRO A 788 37.87 49.21 -30.66
N ARG A 789 37.28 50.42 -30.77
CA ARG A 789 37.93 51.75 -30.59
C ARG A 789 37.06 52.71 -29.75
N PRO A 790 37.66 53.72 -29.07
CA PRO A 790 37.06 54.41 -27.92
C PRO A 790 36.10 55.56 -28.25
N PRO A 791 35.29 56.03 -27.27
CA PRO A 791 34.24 57.04 -27.46
C PRO A 791 34.76 58.50 -27.54
N ARG A 792 33.82 59.42 -27.81
CA ARG A 792 33.95 60.88 -27.60
C ARG A 792 32.71 61.40 -26.88
N GLU A 793 32.93 62.31 -25.94
CA GLU A 793 31.88 63.04 -25.22
C GLU A 793 31.30 64.18 -26.09
N PRO A 794 29.97 64.41 -26.07
CA PRO A 794 29.36 65.63 -26.60
C PRO A 794 29.00 66.63 -25.49
N VAL A 795 29.02 67.92 -25.85
CA VAL A 795 28.73 69.07 -24.96
C VAL A 795 27.23 69.33 -24.84
N ILE A 796 26.78 69.92 -23.73
CA ILE A 796 25.37 70.25 -23.44
C ILE A 796 24.90 71.47 -24.25
N ASP A 797 23.67 71.41 -24.76
CA ASP A 797 23.02 72.40 -25.63
C ASP A 797 22.34 73.54 -24.80
N PRO A 798 22.57 74.84 -25.11
CA PRO A 798 22.08 75.96 -24.28
C PRO A 798 20.55 76.11 -24.14
N ASP A 799 19.76 75.70 -25.13
CA ASP A 799 18.29 75.89 -25.12
C ASP A 799 17.53 74.78 -24.37
N SER A 800 18.24 73.92 -23.63
CA SER A 800 17.66 72.93 -22.73
C SER A 800 16.95 73.59 -21.53
N PRO A 801 15.76 73.12 -21.08
CA PRO A 801 15.11 73.63 -19.87
C PRO A 801 15.96 73.45 -18.60
N PHE A 802 16.98 72.59 -18.63
CA PHE A 802 17.94 72.44 -17.54
C PHE A 802 18.98 73.59 -17.46
N ALA A 803 19.19 74.36 -18.52
CA ALA A 803 20.04 75.55 -18.48
C ALA A 803 19.45 76.64 -17.57
N ALA A 804 18.11 76.80 -17.57
CA ALA A 804 17.41 77.68 -16.65
C ALA A 804 17.59 77.24 -15.18
N LEU A 805 17.58 75.93 -14.90
CA LEU A 805 17.87 75.37 -13.58
C LEU A 805 19.34 75.55 -13.16
N ALA A 806 20.29 75.42 -14.09
CA ALA A 806 21.70 75.70 -13.83
C ALA A 806 21.93 77.18 -13.43
N ALA A 807 21.34 78.12 -14.19
CA ALA A 807 21.39 79.55 -13.87
C ALA A 807 20.71 79.90 -12.53
N LEU A 808 19.65 79.17 -12.15
CA LEU A 808 19.04 79.30 -10.82
C LEU A 808 19.98 78.80 -9.72
N LYS A 809 20.67 77.69 -9.97
CA LYS A 809 21.59 77.03 -9.03
C LYS A 809 22.89 77.81 -8.80
N GLU A 810 23.34 78.59 -9.79
CA GLU A 810 24.41 79.59 -9.59
C GLU A 810 23.93 80.81 -8.80
N LYS A 811 22.73 81.34 -9.08
CA LYS A 811 22.18 82.46 -8.31
C LYS A 811 22.05 82.14 -6.82
N MET A 812 21.57 80.94 -6.46
CA MET A 812 21.50 80.49 -5.07
C MET A 812 22.85 80.16 -4.43
N ARG A 813 23.97 80.36 -5.15
CA ARG A 813 25.35 80.19 -4.65
C ARG A 813 26.11 81.52 -4.47
N GLY A 814 25.48 82.65 -4.79
CA GLY A 814 26.08 84.00 -4.69
C GLY A 814 25.67 84.82 -3.45
N ASP A 815 24.56 84.47 -2.80
CA ASP A 815 24.07 85.11 -1.57
C ASP A 815 24.41 84.27 -0.31
N SER A 816 25.70 83.96 -0.12
CA SER A 816 26.24 83.24 1.06
C SER A 816 27.71 83.57 1.31
#